data_AF-A0A3C1VI51-F1
#
_entry.id   AF-A0A3C1VI51-F1
#
_cell.length_a   1.000
_cell.length_b   1.000
_cell.length_c   1.000
_cell.angle_alpha   90.00
_cell.angle_beta   90.00
_cell.angle_gamma   90.00
#
_symmetry.space_group_name_H-M   'P 1'
#
loop_
_entity.id
_entity.type
_entity.pdbx_description
1 polymer ?
#
loop_
_entity_poly.entity_id
_entity_poly.type
_entity_poly.pdbx_seq_one_letter_code
_entity_poly.pdbx_strand_id
1 'polypeptide(L)'
;MLVRVFLKKGNIPENRGRLMQAFLSDIMRRENAQGAARTPLETKTTLLARLAFETRKLAMLSFTRIEACTWVKQKRDELGSTLDAPLFVDEILNNNLLSETSGGLLTFDHELYQEYFCAVALLEMGDKGVTLIEELQREPRWEEPIVIYSGISDRRSSVLQSLAISNILLAAKSLTSAAVDEGADRENIVLKAKALAADATEPSKVADALLSLAELGEAEEMIMVLKQRGAQDVTAQAAIRSFIPKCPPDLVVGWMQKTSDHSDKFLISWMITAIAPDQKEILLRDHRVSLKELLLWQFRRSWQGGKERKHLKRLLRFLGEEFRGWFIKSVAKEILARIDHGSEDQWQALKYLWQEEAELSDPKTRTKLFAAALNRGHRNSIEVAVLLWLRHFSNQDLSFVFNTVDEEVLQRSIRLLRKPKSIDYHRLSLLLSNTLREFRVRHLSENKSLLKTNTKRLDRLANMKVGEVRRSCLMRGIKEFGAFVELEPGIDGLLHSTDMNWELLTMNESMLEINQTIDVMVLEIDDARGNLVVGLKQMVFVLWDNAESKYPVGTRVKVKVLDVGRENALVELEAGVEGVIARSDLSWADDAKTVDILTVGEEVEAIVLGVDRRNLKFVLSLRLLQVNPWESIEQIFPVGSITVGKVTKLVDFGAFIRLRPGIDGLLHLTDMSWGRIKHPSEILNVGQEINLIVLEVNKEKERVSLGLKQILPNPWDNIESKFPVGEKVKGKVVSLVPYGAFVQLETGVEGLVHVTELSWTKRVAKPSDVLKQDQEIEAVVL
;
A
#
# COMPACT_ATOMS: atom_id res chain seq x y z
N MET A 1 23.27 -8.97 -23.11
CA MET A 1 24.01 -8.74 -24.37
C MET A 1 25.35 -9.47 -24.40
N LEU A 2 26.22 -9.29 -23.39
CA LEU A 2 27.55 -9.92 -23.26
C LEU A 2 27.55 -11.43 -23.54
N VAL A 3 26.68 -12.19 -22.89
CA VAL A 3 26.55 -13.65 -23.09
C VAL A 3 26.23 -14.01 -24.55
N ARG A 4 25.38 -13.25 -25.24
CA ARG A 4 25.04 -13.49 -26.67
C ARG A 4 26.21 -13.19 -27.62
N VAL A 5 27.07 -12.24 -27.26
CA VAL A 5 28.27 -11.89 -28.05
C VAL A 5 29.35 -12.96 -27.89
N PHE A 6 29.58 -13.45 -26.66
CA PHE A 6 30.58 -14.49 -26.39
C PHE A 6 30.14 -15.89 -26.86
N LEU A 7 28.84 -16.21 -26.82
CA LEU A 7 28.29 -17.44 -27.44
C LEU A 7 28.61 -17.54 -28.93
N LYS A 8 28.76 -16.41 -29.65
CA LYS A 8 29.17 -16.40 -31.06
C LYS A 8 30.67 -16.63 -31.28
N LYS A 9 31.53 -16.37 -30.29
CA LYS A 9 33.01 -16.47 -30.39
C LYS A 9 33.56 -17.79 -29.79
N GLY A 10 32.70 -18.69 -29.31
CA GLY A 10 33.05 -20.07 -28.96
C GLY A 10 33.62 -20.30 -27.55
N ASN A 11 34.18 -19.28 -26.89
CA ASN A 11 34.67 -19.39 -25.51
C ASN A 11 34.08 -18.28 -24.64
N ILE A 12 33.35 -18.67 -23.60
CA ILE A 12 32.87 -17.76 -22.55
C ILE A 12 34.05 -17.57 -21.56
N PRO A 13 34.45 -16.32 -21.25
CA PRO A 13 35.49 -16.07 -20.26
C PRO A 13 35.14 -16.66 -18.90
N GLU A 14 36.14 -17.20 -18.21
CA GLU A 14 35.99 -17.95 -16.96
C GLU A 14 35.53 -17.09 -15.76
N ASN A 15 35.67 -15.77 -15.79
CA ASN A 15 35.32 -14.94 -14.65
C ASN A 15 34.81 -13.55 -15.07
N ARG A 16 34.12 -12.87 -14.15
CA ARG A 16 33.51 -11.55 -14.42
C ARG A 16 34.55 -10.52 -14.87
N GLY A 17 35.72 -10.51 -14.24
CA GLY A 17 36.82 -9.60 -14.58
C GLY A 17 37.37 -9.80 -16.00
N ARG A 18 37.70 -11.04 -16.38
CA ARG A 18 38.16 -11.40 -17.74
C ARG A 18 37.07 -11.20 -18.78
N LEU A 19 35.79 -11.39 -18.42
CA LEU A 19 34.68 -11.09 -19.30
C LEU A 19 34.61 -9.58 -19.61
N MET A 20 34.80 -8.76 -18.59
CA MET A 20 34.84 -7.30 -18.72
C MET A 20 36.06 -6.85 -19.55
N GLN A 21 37.23 -7.43 -19.27
CA GLN A 21 38.46 -7.19 -20.03
C GLN A 21 38.30 -7.56 -21.51
N ALA A 22 37.72 -8.73 -21.79
CA ALA A 22 37.48 -9.19 -23.16
C ALA A 22 36.43 -8.32 -23.89
N PHE A 23 35.43 -7.82 -23.18
CA PHE A 23 34.44 -6.90 -23.75
C PHE A 23 35.03 -5.54 -24.08
N LEU A 24 35.72 -4.91 -23.13
CA LEU A 24 36.29 -3.58 -23.30
C LEU A 24 37.44 -3.59 -24.32
N SER A 25 38.25 -4.65 -24.34
CA SER A 25 39.25 -4.81 -25.40
C SER A 25 38.62 -4.99 -26.78
N ASP A 26 37.45 -5.63 -26.92
CA ASP A 26 36.73 -5.73 -28.21
C ASP A 26 36.15 -4.38 -28.65
N ILE A 27 35.62 -3.58 -27.72
CA ILE A 27 35.17 -2.20 -28.00
C ILE A 27 36.35 -1.37 -28.52
N MET A 28 37.44 -1.33 -27.76
CA MET A 28 38.60 -0.51 -28.13
C MET A 28 39.33 -1.03 -29.40
N ARG A 29 39.29 -2.33 -29.70
CA ARG A 29 39.81 -2.89 -30.96
C ARG A 29 38.98 -2.48 -32.18
N ARG A 30 37.65 -2.44 -32.04
CA ARG A 30 36.77 -1.97 -33.14
C ARG A 30 36.98 -0.49 -33.45
N GLU A 31 37.25 0.32 -32.44
CA GLU A 31 37.64 1.73 -32.61
C GLU A 31 38.93 1.88 -33.41
N ASN A 32 39.96 1.08 -33.08
CA ASN A 32 41.22 1.04 -33.83
C ASN A 32 41.03 0.64 -35.29
N ALA A 33 40.13 -0.31 -35.57
CA ALA A 33 39.85 -0.79 -36.93
C ALA A 33 39.06 0.20 -37.80
N GLN A 34 38.30 1.12 -37.19
CA GLN A 34 37.52 2.16 -37.89
C GLN A 34 38.33 3.43 -38.21
N GLY A 35 39.64 3.46 -37.90
CA GLY A 35 40.51 4.60 -38.18
C GLY A 35 40.27 5.84 -37.32
N ALA A 36 39.48 5.70 -36.25
CA ALA A 36 39.11 6.79 -35.32
C ALA A 36 40.07 6.92 -34.12
N ALA A 37 40.88 5.90 -33.85
CA ALA A 37 41.80 5.88 -32.71
C ALA A 37 43.11 6.63 -33.04
N ARG A 38 43.35 7.75 -32.34
CA ARG A 38 44.61 8.50 -32.43
C ARG A 38 45.64 8.00 -31.42
N THR A 39 45.21 7.20 -30.44
CA THR A 39 46.01 6.79 -29.29
C THR A 39 46.18 5.27 -29.22
N PRO A 40 47.41 4.76 -28.93
CA PRO A 40 47.62 3.32 -28.76
C PRO A 40 46.75 2.75 -27.64
N LEU A 41 46.26 1.52 -27.84
CA LEU A 41 45.33 0.86 -26.92
C LEU A 41 45.84 0.81 -25.48
N GLU A 42 47.10 0.41 -25.29
CA GLU A 42 47.73 0.31 -23.97
C GLU A 42 47.82 1.67 -23.27
N THR A 43 48.25 2.70 -24.01
CA THR A 43 48.32 4.07 -23.49
C THR A 43 46.92 4.59 -23.12
N LYS A 44 45.91 4.32 -23.95
CA LYS A 44 44.52 4.70 -23.70
C LYS A 44 43.99 4.04 -22.42
N THR A 45 44.25 2.74 -22.22
CA THR A 45 43.82 2.02 -21.02
C THR A 45 44.47 2.59 -19.75
N THR A 46 45.76 2.92 -19.78
CA THR A 46 46.47 3.47 -18.62
C THR A 46 46.00 4.88 -18.25
N LEU A 47 45.72 5.72 -19.26
CA LEU A 47 45.19 7.07 -19.03
C LEU A 47 43.76 7.03 -18.45
N LEU A 48 42.91 6.14 -18.98
CA LEU A 48 41.56 5.92 -18.45
C LEU A 48 41.58 5.32 -17.04
N ALA A 49 42.51 4.39 -16.77
CA ALA A 49 42.73 3.83 -15.44
C ALA A 49 43.04 4.90 -14.41
N ARG A 50 43.94 5.85 -14.73
CA ARG A 50 44.25 6.98 -13.85
C ARG A 50 43.02 7.85 -13.59
N LEU A 51 42.29 8.21 -14.64
CA LEU A 51 41.12 9.08 -14.55
C LEU A 51 40.01 8.43 -13.71
N ALA A 52 39.73 7.14 -13.93
CA ALA A 52 38.76 6.39 -13.14
C ALA A 52 39.19 6.31 -11.66
N PHE A 53 40.47 6.05 -11.41
CA PHE A 53 41.00 5.94 -10.05
C PHE A 53 40.88 7.25 -9.27
N GLU A 54 41.26 8.39 -9.85
CA GLU A 54 41.17 9.70 -9.16
C GLU A 54 39.72 10.15 -8.95
N THR A 55 38.85 9.96 -9.94
CA THR A 55 37.41 10.28 -9.79
C THR A 55 36.77 9.46 -8.67
N ARG A 56 37.07 8.17 -8.58
CA ARG A 56 36.53 7.30 -7.53
C ARG A 56 37.14 7.61 -6.17
N LYS A 57 38.44 7.89 -6.09
CA LYS A 57 39.14 8.32 -4.87
C LYS A 57 38.57 9.63 -4.29
N LEU A 58 38.19 10.57 -5.15
CA LEU A 58 37.58 11.85 -4.74
C LEU A 58 36.05 11.77 -4.54
N ALA A 59 35.43 10.59 -4.72
CA ALA A 59 33.97 10.40 -4.67
C ALA A 59 33.20 11.32 -5.65
N MET A 60 33.82 11.62 -6.80
CA MET A 60 33.23 12.49 -7.81
C MET A 60 32.40 11.65 -8.79
N LEU A 61 31.08 11.91 -8.83
CA LEU A 61 30.18 11.34 -9.84
C LEU A 61 30.35 12.03 -11.20
N SER A 62 30.69 13.32 -11.20
CA SER A 62 30.96 14.12 -12.37
C SER A 62 32.16 15.04 -12.13
N PHE A 63 32.89 15.37 -13.19
CA PHE A 63 34.11 16.16 -13.11
C PHE A 63 34.23 17.10 -14.31
N THR A 64 35.01 18.17 -14.16
CA THR A 64 35.19 19.15 -15.22
C THR A 64 36.17 18.65 -16.28
N ARG A 65 36.04 19.15 -17.51
CA ARG A 65 37.01 18.91 -18.58
C ARG A 65 38.44 19.32 -18.21
N ILE A 66 38.58 20.35 -17.37
CA ILE A 66 39.87 20.83 -16.87
C ILE A 66 40.50 19.77 -15.94
N GLU A 67 39.76 19.25 -14.97
CA GLU A 67 40.23 18.20 -14.05
C GLU A 67 40.64 16.94 -14.84
N ALA A 68 39.81 16.50 -15.78
CA ALA A 68 40.13 15.39 -16.68
C ALA A 68 41.47 15.59 -17.39
N CYS A 69 41.66 16.78 -18.00
CA CYS A 69 42.91 17.12 -18.68
C CYS A 69 44.10 17.15 -17.71
N THR A 70 43.93 17.61 -16.46
CA THR A 70 45.03 17.67 -15.49
C THR A 70 45.50 16.27 -15.09
N TRP A 71 44.61 15.34 -14.79
CA TRP A 71 44.98 13.97 -14.41
C TRP A 71 45.56 13.19 -15.58
N VAL A 72 45.02 13.38 -16.79
CA VAL A 72 45.59 12.80 -18.01
C VAL A 72 46.98 13.35 -18.29
N LYS A 73 47.21 14.66 -18.14
CA LYS A 73 48.55 15.27 -18.30
C LYS A 73 49.56 14.69 -17.31
N GLN A 74 49.19 14.60 -16.03
CA GLN A 74 50.06 14.01 -15.00
C GLN A 74 50.48 12.59 -15.38
N LYS A 75 49.53 11.73 -15.78
CA LYS A 75 49.85 10.35 -16.16
C LYS A 75 50.61 10.24 -17.48
N ARG A 76 50.32 11.11 -18.44
CA ARG A 76 51.06 11.22 -19.69
C ARG A 76 52.52 11.58 -19.44
N ASP A 77 52.77 12.52 -18.54
CA ASP A 77 54.13 12.96 -18.20
C ASP A 77 54.91 11.83 -17.52
N GLU A 78 54.25 11.01 -16.68
CA GLU A 78 54.84 9.77 -16.14
C GLU A 78 55.20 8.74 -17.22
N LEU A 79 54.39 8.65 -18.27
CA LEU A 79 54.58 7.72 -19.40
C LEU A 79 55.57 8.22 -20.46
N GLY A 80 56.01 9.48 -20.39
CA GLY A 80 56.87 10.10 -21.42
C GLY A 80 56.20 10.23 -22.79
N SER A 81 54.86 10.32 -22.84
CA SER A 81 54.09 10.35 -24.10
C SER A 81 53.89 11.78 -24.62
N THR A 82 53.89 11.97 -25.96
CA THR A 82 53.65 13.26 -26.63
C THR A 82 52.15 13.57 -26.86
N LEU A 83 51.28 12.79 -26.25
CA LEU A 83 49.83 12.82 -26.44
C LEU A 83 49.19 14.13 -25.93
N ASP A 84 48.26 14.68 -26.71
CA ASP A 84 47.56 15.91 -26.32
C ASP A 84 46.29 15.61 -25.51
N ALA A 85 46.28 16.06 -24.25
CA ALA A 85 45.24 15.68 -23.29
C ALA A 85 43.82 16.16 -23.66
N PRO A 86 43.60 17.39 -24.19
CA PRO A 86 42.27 17.82 -24.62
C PRO A 86 41.74 17.00 -25.80
N LEU A 87 42.60 16.69 -26.78
CA LEU A 87 42.24 15.85 -27.93
C LEU A 87 41.89 14.42 -27.49
N PHE A 88 42.57 13.89 -26.48
CA PHE A 88 42.25 12.60 -25.90
C PHE A 88 40.90 12.58 -25.19
N VAL A 89 40.54 13.65 -24.45
CA VAL A 89 39.22 13.75 -23.82
C VAL A 89 38.11 13.80 -24.88
N ASP A 90 38.31 14.53 -25.98
CA ASP A 90 37.37 14.52 -27.12
C ASP A 90 37.26 13.14 -27.77
N GLU A 91 38.39 12.42 -27.90
CA GLU A 91 38.40 11.05 -28.41
C GLU A 91 37.58 10.11 -27.52
N ILE A 92 37.69 10.23 -26.19
CA ILE A 92 36.94 9.38 -25.25
C ILE A 92 35.43 9.71 -25.29
N LEU A 93 35.06 10.99 -25.41
CA LEU A 93 33.67 11.43 -25.56
C LEU A 93 33.03 10.88 -26.83
N ASN A 94 33.73 10.95 -27.96
CA ASN A 94 33.24 10.40 -29.23
C ASN A 94 33.06 8.87 -29.19
N ASN A 95 33.77 8.19 -28.28
CA ASN A 95 33.70 6.75 -28.09
C ASN A 95 32.62 6.31 -27.07
N ASN A 96 31.82 7.24 -26.54
CA ASN A 96 30.79 6.97 -25.52
C ASN A 96 31.33 6.25 -24.28
N LEU A 97 32.61 6.46 -23.94
CA LEU A 97 33.17 6.01 -22.66
C LEU A 97 32.93 7.06 -21.56
N LEU A 98 32.88 8.33 -21.96
CA LEU A 98 32.41 9.46 -21.17
C LEU A 98 31.18 10.08 -21.85
N SER A 99 30.33 10.68 -21.04
CA SER A 99 29.18 11.47 -21.46
C SER A 99 29.25 12.88 -20.87
N GLU A 100 28.74 13.86 -21.61
CA GLU A 100 28.63 15.24 -21.17
C GLU A 100 27.21 15.52 -20.70
N THR A 101 27.07 15.98 -19.46
CA THR A 101 25.80 16.38 -18.88
C THR A 101 25.38 17.77 -19.38
N SER A 102 24.10 18.12 -19.25
CA SER A 102 23.57 19.43 -19.66
C SER A 102 24.26 20.64 -19.01
N GLY A 103 25.03 20.43 -17.93
CA GLY A 103 25.85 21.43 -17.26
C GLY A 103 27.33 21.48 -17.68
N GLY A 104 27.74 20.77 -18.74
CA GLY A 104 29.14 20.73 -19.21
C GLY A 104 30.10 19.94 -18.32
N LEU A 105 29.57 19.11 -17.41
CA LEU A 105 30.35 18.18 -16.59
C LEU A 105 30.42 16.82 -17.26
N LEU A 106 31.58 16.17 -17.15
CA LEU A 106 31.86 14.85 -17.69
C LEU A 106 31.52 13.78 -16.66
N THR A 107 30.92 12.69 -17.14
CA THR A 107 30.62 11.48 -16.36
C THR A 107 31.05 10.24 -17.14
N PHE A 108 31.39 9.15 -16.46
CA PHE A 108 31.49 7.86 -17.16
C PHE A 108 30.11 7.47 -17.68
N ASP A 109 30.04 7.01 -18.93
CA ASP A 109 28.77 6.64 -19.57
C ASP A 109 28.08 5.49 -18.82
N HIS A 110 28.88 4.59 -18.26
CA HIS A 110 28.41 3.49 -17.42
C HIS A 110 29.33 3.26 -16.22
N GLU A 111 28.74 2.98 -15.04
CA GLU A 111 29.48 2.76 -13.79
C GLU A 111 30.50 1.60 -13.90
N LEU A 112 30.09 0.48 -14.51
CA LEU A 112 30.99 -0.63 -14.85
C LEU A 112 32.29 -0.20 -15.54
N TYR A 113 32.27 0.80 -16.44
CA TYR A 113 33.51 1.26 -17.08
C TYR A 113 34.47 1.85 -16.06
N GLN A 114 33.96 2.72 -15.18
CA GLN A 114 34.74 3.30 -14.10
C GLN A 114 35.30 2.19 -13.18
N GLU A 115 34.49 1.18 -12.84
CA GLU A 115 34.90 0.08 -11.96
C GLU A 115 36.02 -0.77 -12.55
N TYR A 116 35.91 -1.11 -13.84
CA TYR A 116 36.96 -1.82 -14.54
C TYR A 116 38.27 -1.04 -14.61
N PHE A 117 38.21 0.24 -14.99
CA PHE A 117 39.41 1.06 -15.09
C PHE A 117 40.06 1.29 -13.72
N CYS A 118 39.28 1.37 -12.65
CA CYS A 118 39.81 1.36 -11.28
C CYS A 118 40.56 0.04 -10.97
N ALA A 119 40.01 -1.11 -11.37
CA ALA A 119 40.67 -2.39 -11.20
C ALA A 119 41.97 -2.50 -12.01
N VAL A 120 42.00 -1.97 -13.24
CA VAL A 120 43.22 -1.87 -14.06
C VAL A 120 44.26 -0.97 -13.39
N ALA A 121 43.85 0.15 -12.80
CA ALA A 121 44.78 1.02 -12.06
C ALA A 121 45.44 0.29 -10.89
N LEU A 122 44.69 -0.55 -10.16
CA LEU A 122 45.24 -1.39 -9.09
C LEU A 122 46.20 -2.45 -9.63
N LEU A 123 45.93 -3.00 -10.83
CA LEU A 123 46.82 -3.95 -11.52
C LEU A 123 48.15 -3.32 -11.90
N GLU A 124 48.15 -2.08 -12.40
CA GLU A 124 49.37 -1.34 -12.73
C GLU A 124 50.24 -1.04 -11.51
N MET A 125 49.65 -0.91 -10.32
CA MET A 125 50.37 -0.63 -9.08
C MET A 125 51.14 -1.84 -8.52
N GLY A 126 50.89 -3.06 -9.03
CA GLY A 126 51.58 -4.28 -8.59
C GLY A 126 51.45 -4.52 -7.08
N ASP A 127 52.57 -4.71 -6.38
CA ASP A 127 52.61 -4.96 -4.93
C ASP A 127 52.08 -3.80 -4.08
N LYS A 128 52.20 -2.56 -4.60
CA LYS A 128 51.57 -1.40 -3.96
C LYS A 128 50.04 -1.46 -4.05
N GLY A 129 49.49 -2.13 -5.07
CA GLY A 129 48.06 -2.36 -5.18
C GLY A 129 47.54 -3.26 -4.07
N VAL A 130 48.24 -4.35 -3.75
CA VAL A 130 47.84 -5.29 -2.68
C VAL A 130 47.86 -4.63 -1.30
N THR A 131 48.88 -3.84 -1.01
CA THR A 131 48.94 -3.07 0.25
C THR A 131 47.85 -1.99 0.32
N LEU A 132 47.56 -1.33 -0.79
CA LEU A 132 46.49 -0.32 -0.87
C LEU A 132 45.09 -0.91 -0.68
N ILE A 133 44.86 -2.16 -1.07
CA ILE A 133 43.58 -2.86 -0.85
C ILE A 133 43.23 -2.94 0.65
N GLU A 134 44.23 -3.03 1.53
CA GLU A 134 44.00 -3.06 2.98
C GLU A 134 43.33 -1.78 3.50
N GLU A 135 43.64 -0.64 2.85
CA GLU A 135 43.03 0.66 3.14
C GLU A 135 41.69 0.82 2.42
N LEU A 136 41.64 0.49 1.13
CA LEU A 136 40.47 0.74 0.26
C LEU A 136 39.25 -0.11 0.62
N GLN A 137 39.45 -1.34 1.12
CA GLN A 137 38.35 -2.24 1.50
C GLN A 137 37.44 -1.70 2.62
N ARG A 138 37.87 -0.64 3.34
CA ARG A 138 37.07 0.01 4.38
C ARG A 138 35.95 0.87 3.81
N GLU A 139 36.04 1.22 2.53
CA GLU A 139 35.09 2.10 1.86
C GLU A 139 34.23 1.31 0.85
N PRO A 140 32.90 1.38 0.93
CA PRO A 140 32.00 0.56 0.11
C PRO A 140 32.13 0.82 -1.40
N ARG A 141 32.57 2.04 -1.80
CA ARG A 141 32.79 2.40 -3.20
C ARG A 141 33.87 1.57 -3.89
N TRP A 142 34.75 0.89 -3.15
CA TRP A 142 35.84 0.07 -3.71
C TRP A 142 35.52 -1.42 -3.79
N GLU A 143 34.35 -1.88 -3.28
CA GLU A 143 33.99 -3.30 -3.30
C GLU A 143 34.08 -3.90 -4.72
N GLU A 144 33.37 -3.32 -5.68
CA GLU A 144 33.30 -3.85 -7.04
C GLU A 144 34.63 -3.74 -7.81
N PRO A 145 35.39 -2.62 -7.76
CA PRO A 145 36.75 -2.56 -8.29
C PRO A 145 37.68 -3.66 -7.73
N ILE A 146 37.60 -3.97 -6.42
CA ILE A 146 38.43 -5.00 -5.79
C ILE A 146 38.02 -6.40 -6.28
N VAL A 147 36.72 -6.66 -6.43
CA VAL A 147 36.21 -7.93 -7.00
C VAL A 147 36.72 -8.11 -8.43
N ILE A 148 36.59 -7.09 -9.28
CA ILE A 148 37.10 -7.13 -10.67
C ILE A 148 38.62 -7.32 -10.68
N TYR A 149 39.35 -6.59 -9.84
CA TYR A 149 40.81 -6.70 -9.69
C TYR A 149 41.24 -8.13 -9.34
N SER A 150 40.55 -8.78 -8.39
CA SER A 150 40.84 -10.17 -8.01
C SER A 150 40.63 -11.16 -9.14
N GLY A 151 39.76 -10.86 -10.11
CA GLY A 151 39.52 -11.69 -11.29
C GLY A 151 40.52 -11.48 -12.44
N ILE A 152 41.16 -10.30 -12.53
CA ILE A 152 42.14 -9.97 -13.58
C ILE A 152 43.61 -10.11 -13.13
N SER A 153 43.86 -10.17 -11.81
CA SER A 153 45.21 -10.26 -11.25
C SER A 153 45.80 -11.66 -11.34
N ASP A 154 47.07 -11.74 -11.77
CA ASP A 154 47.84 -12.99 -11.77
C ASP A 154 48.26 -13.46 -10.36
N ARG A 155 48.16 -12.57 -9.35
CA ARG A 155 48.54 -12.85 -7.95
C ARG A 155 47.33 -13.08 -7.04
N ARG A 156 46.30 -13.76 -7.55
CA ARG A 156 44.98 -13.89 -6.92
C ARG A 156 45.00 -14.43 -5.49
N SER A 157 45.73 -15.50 -5.20
CA SER A 157 45.78 -16.09 -3.84
C SER A 157 46.32 -15.10 -2.80
N SER A 158 47.29 -14.24 -3.15
CA SER A 158 47.80 -13.22 -2.22
C SER A 158 46.75 -12.15 -1.90
N VAL A 159 45.93 -11.77 -2.89
CA VAL A 159 44.83 -10.82 -2.74
C VAL A 159 43.73 -11.42 -1.86
N LEU A 160 43.33 -12.66 -2.15
CA LEU A 160 42.31 -13.37 -1.36
C LEU A 160 42.75 -13.59 0.08
N GLN A 161 44.02 -13.91 0.32
CA GLN A 161 44.56 -14.07 1.69
C GLN A 161 44.57 -12.76 2.47
N SER A 162 44.96 -11.64 1.85
CA SER A 162 44.92 -10.30 2.48
C SER A 162 43.47 -9.90 2.80
N LEU A 163 42.54 -10.08 1.85
CA LEU A 163 41.12 -9.82 2.06
C LEU A 163 40.53 -10.71 3.17
N ALA A 164 40.87 -12.00 3.20
CA ALA A 164 40.36 -12.93 4.20
C ALA A 164 40.84 -12.64 5.64
N ILE A 165 41.84 -11.77 5.84
CA ILE A 165 42.25 -11.32 7.18
C ILE A 165 41.32 -10.21 7.70
N SER A 166 40.78 -9.39 6.81
CA SER A 166 40.23 -8.08 7.16
C SER A 166 38.77 -7.91 6.73
N ASN A 167 38.37 -8.44 5.58
CA ASN A 167 37.00 -8.47 5.09
C ASN A 167 36.66 -9.81 4.40
N ILE A 168 36.16 -10.76 5.20
CA ILE A 168 35.83 -12.13 4.75
C ILE A 168 34.74 -12.13 3.67
N LEU A 169 33.77 -11.21 3.76
CA LEU A 169 32.68 -11.11 2.79
C LEU A 169 33.19 -10.69 1.41
N LEU A 170 34.07 -9.69 1.37
CA LEU A 170 34.69 -9.26 0.12
C LEU A 170 35.57 -10.38 -0.48
N ALA A 171 36.29 -11.12 0.36
CA ALA A 171 37.04 -12.31 -0.08
C ALA A 171 36.14 -13.38 -0.70
N ALA A 172 34.97 -13.65 -0.10
CA ALA A 172 33.99 -14.60 -0.64
C ALA A 172 33.42 -14.14 -1.99
N LYS A 173 33.02 -12.86 -2.13
CA LYS A 173 32.56 -12.27 -3.41
C LYS A 173 33.65 -12.34 -4.49
N SER A 174 34.90 -12.05 -4.13
CA SER A 174 36.05 -12.16 -5.03
C SER A 174 36.31 -13.60 -5.47
N LEU A 175 36.07 -14.58 -4.59
CA LEU A 175 36.20 -15.99 -4.93
C LEU A 175 35.13 -16.43 -5.93
N THR A 176 33.85 -16.17 -5.64
CA THR A 176 32.70 -16.58 -6.48
C THR A 176 32.68 -15.92 -7.84
N SER A 177 33.25 -14.73 -7.95
CA SER A 177 33.34 -14.02 -9.23
C SER A 177 34.26 -14.70 -10.25
N ALA A 178 35.02 -15.75 -9.86
CA ALA A 178 35.84 -16.54 -10.76
C ALA A 178 35.53 -18.03 -10.81
N ALA A 179 35.53 -18.61 -12.02
CA ALA A 179 35.13 -19.99 -12.27
C ALA A 179 36.24 -21.05 -12.14
N VAL A 180 37.24 -20.86 -11.27
CA VAL A 180 38.25 -21.91 -11.02
C VAL A 180 38.10 -22.45 -9.61
N ASP A 181 38.07 -23.79 -9.50
CA ASP A 181 38.07 -24.56 -8.26
C ASP A 181 39.40 -24.36 -7.50
N GLU A 182 39.51 -23.24 -6.79
CA GLU A 182 40.58 -23.00 -5.83
C GLU A 182 40.22 -23.64 -4.49
N GLY A 183 40.33 -24.98 -4.42
CA GLY A 183 39.96 -25.76 -3.23
C GLY A 183 40.61 -25.22 -1.94
N ALA A 184 41.91 -24.90 -1.98
CA ALA A 184 42.65 -24.45 -0.79
C ALA A 184 42.25 -23.05 -0.29
N ASP A 185 42.10 -22.06 -1.20
CA ASP A 185 41.69 -20.70 -0.83
C ASP A 185 40.20 -20.68 -0.40
N ARG A 186 39.35 -21.49 -1.07
CA ARG A 186 37.95 -21.71 -0.67
C ARG A 186 37.85 -22.30 0.73
N GLU A 187 38.58 -23.38 1.01
CA GLU A 187 38.58 -24.04 2.32
C GLU A 187 39.03 -23.09 3.43
N ASN A 188 40.06 -22.27 3.18
CA ASN A 188 40.55 -21.27 4.13
C ASN A 188 39.48 -20.19 4.43
N ILE A 189 38.83 -19.64 3.40
CA ILE A 189 37.77 -18.64 3.58
C ILE A 189 36.57 -19.25 4.30
N VAL A 190 36.16 -20.48 3.95
CA VAL A 190 35.07 -21.19 4.62
C VAL A 190 35.39 -21.43 6.10
N LEU A 191 36.60 -21.89 6.42
CA LEU A 191 37.03 -22.15 7.79
C LEU A 191 37.07 -20.86 8.63
N LYS A 192 37.58 -19.76 8.07
CA LYS A 192 37.56 -18.45 8.72
C LYS A 192 36.15 -17.89 8.89
N ALA A 193 35.28 -18.05 7.89
CA ALA A 193 33.88 -17.62 7.96
C ALA A 193 33.13 -18.39 9.05
N LYS A 194 33.35 -19.71 9.18
CA LYS A 194 32.79 -20.52 10.27
C LYS A 194 33.29 -20.03 11.63
N ALA A 195 34.59 -19.85 11.80
CA ALA A 195 35.17 -19.38 13.05
C ALA A 195 34.61 -18.00 13.43
N LEU A 196 34.54 -17.07 12.48
CA LEU A 196 33.99 -15.73 12.73
C LEU A 196 32.48 -15.77 13.03
N ALA A 197 31.73 -16.62 12.33
CA ALA A 197 30.31 -16.83 12.59
C ALA A 197 30.05 -17.57 13.92
N ALA A 198 31.00 -18.35 14.44
CA ALA A 198 30.89 -19.02 15.73
C ALA A 198 31.29 -18.09 16.89
N ASP A 199 32.40 -17.35 16.76
CA ASP A 199 33.04 -16.65 17.88
C ASP A 199 32.63 -15.16 18.02
N ALA A 200 32.12 -14.52 16.96
CA ALA A 200 31.86 -13.07 16.98
C ALA A 200 30.64 -12.67 17.83
N THR A 201 30.81 -11.69 18.72
CA THR A 201 29.71 -11.14 19.54
C THR A 201 28.92 -10.04 18.83
N GLU A 202 29.52 -9.37 17.84
CA GLU A 202 28.88 -8.29 17.07
C GLU A 202 27.95 -8.85 15.98
N PRO A 203 26.66 -8.44 15.93
CA PRO A 203 25.70 -8.93 14.94
C PRO A 203 26.07 -8.64 13.48
N SER A 204 26.77 -7.54 13.20
CA SER A 204 27.23 -7.18 11.86
C SER A 204 28.27 -8.18 11.33
N LYS A 205 29.28 -8.50 12.14
CA LYS A 205 30.32 -9.48 11.81
C LYS A 205 29.73 -10.88 11.60
N VAL A 206 28.76 -11.26 12.43
CA VAL A 206 28.02 -12.53 12.27
C VAL A 206 27.23 -12.53 10.96
N ALA A 207 26.55 -11.43 10.63
CA ALA A 207 25.82 -11.31 9.37
C ALA A 207 26.77 -11.41 8.17
N ASP A 208 27.92 -10.73 8.19
CA ASP A 208 28.90 -10.77 7.10
C ASP A 208 29.51 -12.17 6.92
N ALA A 209 29.76 -12.91 8.00
CA ALA A 209 30.22 -14.29 7.91
C ALA A 209 29.15 -15.25 7.37
N LEU A 210 27.89 -15.10 7.80
CA LEU A 210 26.79 -15.86 7.21
C LEU A 210 26.61 -15.52 5.73
N LEU A 211 26.73 -14.23 5.36
CA LEU A 211 26.69 -13.79 3.96
C LEU A 211 27.84 -14.39 3.15
N SER A 212 29.03 -14.49 3.74
CA SER A 212 30.18 -15.15 3.11
C SER A 212 29.90 -16.62 2.82
N LEU A 213 29.34 -17.37 3.78
CA LEU A 213 28.96 -18.77 3.58
C LEU A 213 27.84 -18.94 2.54
N ALA A 214 26.89 -17.99 2.51
CA ALA A 214 25.82 -17.94 1.51
C ALA A 214 26.36 -17.76 0.09
N GLU A 215 27.23 -16.77 -0.11
CA GLU A 215 27.88 -16.49 -1.39
C GLU A 215 28.64 -17.72 -1.91
N LEU A 216 29.34 -18.43 -1.01
CA LEU A 216 30.07 -19.65 -1.34
C LEU A 216 29.17 -20.88 -1.60
N GLY A 217 27.86 -20.78 -1.34
CA GLY A 217 26.91 -21.87 -1.51
C GLY A 217 26.92 -22.92 -0.38
N GLU A 218 27.58 -22.64 0.74
CA GLU A 218 27.76 -23.54 1.88
C GLU A 218 26.57 -23.46 2.86
N ALA A 219 25.39 -23.86 2.39
CA ALA A 219 24.14 -23.75 3.16
C ALA A 219 24.15 -24.65 4.41
N GLU A 220 24.73 -25.84 4.34
CA GLU A 220 24.78 -26.80 5.45
C GLU A 220 25.61 -26.25 6.62
N GLU A 221 26.72 -25.59 6.30
CA GLU A 221 27.63 -25.00 7.28
C GLU A 221 27.02 -23.79 7.97
N MET A 222 26.32 -22.94 7.21
CA MET A 222 25.54 -21.84 7.76
C MET A 222 24.49 -22.34 8.75
N ILE A 223 23.76 -23.40 8.38
CA ILE A 223 22.73 -24.01 9.22
C ILE A 223 23.36 -24.61 10.48
N MET A 224 24.52 -25.26 10.38
CA MET A 224 25.24 -25.78 11.54
C MET A 224 25.65 -24.66 12.50
N VAL A 225 26.18 -23.54 12.01
CA VAL A 225 26.53 -22.40 12.87
C VAL A 225 25.29 -21.79 13.55
N LEU A 226 24.19 -21.63 12.81
CA LEU A 226 22.92 -21.15 13.37
C LEU A 226 22.32 -22.11 14.41
N LYS A 227 22.50 -23.43 14.22
CA LYS A 227 22.12 -24.46 15.20
C LYS A 227 23.01 -24.38 16.46
N GLN A 228 24.32 -24.21 16.29
CA GLN A 228 25.28 -24.10 17.40
C GLN A 228 25.06 -22.86 18.26
N ARG A 229 24.71 -21.72 17.67
CA ARG A 229 24.33 -20.50 18.42
C ARG A 229 22.95 -20.59 19.08
N GLY A 230 22.11 -21.51 18.62
CA GLY A 230 20.73 -21.66 19.07
C GLY A 230 19.81 -20.64 18.41
N ALA A 231 18.70 -21.12 17.81
CA ALA A 231 17.68 -20.31 17.15
C ALA A 231 17.00 -19.23 18.03
N GLN A 232 17.36 -19.15 19.31
CA GLN A 232 16.87 -18.19 20.30
C GLN A 232 17.87 -17.05 20.61
N ASP A 233 19.09 -17.08 20.07
CA ASP A 233 20.09 -16.05 20.32
C ASP A 233 19.74 -14.73 19.63
N VAL A 234 19.59 -13.67 20.41
CA VAL A 234 19.24 -12.30 19.96
C VAL A 234 20.24 -11.80 18.91
N THR A 235 21.50 -12.22 18.97
CA THR A 235 22.54 -11.84 18.01
C THR A 235 22.33 -12.52 16.65
N ALA A 236 22.04 -13.82 16.62
CA ALA A 236 21.68 -14.56 15.41
C ALA A 236 20.37 -14.00 14.81
N GLN A 237 19.44 -13.58 15.68
CA GLN A 237 18.20 -12.95 15.29
C GLN A 237 18.39 -11.61 14.57
N ALA A 238 19.28 -10.75 15.10
CA ALA A 238 19.64 -9.49 14.49
C ALA A 238 20.44 -9.70 13.18
N ALA A 239 21.37 -10.65 13.16
CA ALA A 239 22.18 -10.98 11.99
C ALA A 239 21.32 -11.45 10.81
N ILE A 240 20.33 -12.32 11.05
CA ILE A 240 19.39 -12.78 10.01
C ILE A 240 18.55 -11.62 9.46
N ARG A 241 18.10 -10.70 10.32
CA ARG A 241 17.34 -9.50 9.87
C ARG A 241 18.18 -8.56 9.01
N SER A 242 19.49 -8.47 9.25
CA SER A 242 20.41 -7.71 8.39
C SER A 242 20.86 -8.48 7.15
N PHE A 243 20.84 -9.80 7.18
CA PHE A 243 21.26 -10.70 6.11
C PHE A 243 20.22 -10.80 4.99
N ILE A 244 18.95 -11.03 5.33
CA ILE A 244 17.92 -11.33 4.35
C ILE A 244 17.68 -10.23 3.29
N PRO A 245 17.68 -8.92 3.63
CA PRO A 245 17.54 -7.87 2.63
C PRO A 245 18.67 -7.82 1.59
N LYS A 246 19.83 -8.40 1.93
CA LYS A 246 21.03 -8.41 1.09
C LYS A 246 21.17 -9.70 0.27
N CYS A 247 20.31 -10.70 0.45
CA CYS A 247 20.42 -11.98 -0.24
C CYS A 247 19.62 -12.01 -1.56
N PRO A 248 20.22 -12.52 -2.65
CA PRO A 248 19.51 -12.81 -3.88
C PRO A 248 18.37 -13.82 -3.67
N PRO A 249 17.17 -13.59 -4.27
CA PRO A 249 16.03 -14.50 -4.21
C PRO A 249 16.35 -15.96 -4.56
N ASP A 250 17.17 -16.18 -5.58
CA ASP A 250 17.50 -17.52 -6.11
C ASP A 250 18.29 -18.37 -5.10
N LEU A 251 19.20 -17.74 -4.35
CA LEU A 251 19.96 -18.41 -3.29
C LEU A 251 19.03 -18.85 -2.15
N VAL A 252 18.07 -18.00 -1.77
CA VAL A 252 17.08 -18.31 -0.74
C VAL A 252 16.24 -19.54 -1.13
N VAL A 253 15.84 -19.63 -2.40
CA VAL A 253 15.07 -20.78 -2.93
C VAL A 253 15.93 -22.05 -2.99
N GLY A 254 17.17 -21.93 -3.47
CA GLY A 254 18.12 -23.05 -3.49
C GLY A 254 18.38 -23.62 -2.10
N TRP A 255 18.45 -22.78 -1.07
CA TRP A 255 18.57 -23.22 0.33
C TRP A 255 17.33 -23.94 0.83
N MET A 256 16.13 -23.40 0.56
CA MET A 256 14.87 -24.03 0.96
C MET A 256 14.66 -25.40 0.30
N GLN A 257 15.17 -25.60 -0.91
CA GLN A 257 15.08 -26.88 -1.63
C GLN A 257 16.08 -27.93 -1.12
N LYS A 258 17.27 -27.51 -0.67
CA LYS A 258 18.32 -28.41 -0.17
C LYS A 258 18.08 -28.86 1.28
N THR A 259 17.29 -28.13 2.07
CA THR A 259 16.87 -28.56 3.41
C THR A 259 15.83 -29.68 3.31
N SER A 260 16.28 -30.93 3.29
CA SER A 260 15.45 -32.13 3.28
C SER A 260 14.87 -32.48 4.66
N ASP A 261 15.31 -31.82 5.73
CA ASP A 261 15.05 -32.25 7.10
C ASP A 261 13.87 -31.52 7.80
N HIS A 262 13.05 -32.28 8.54
CA HIS A 262 11.80 -31.79 9.14
C HIS A 262 11.99 -30.89 10.38
N SER A 263 13.20 -30.88 10.96
CA SER A 263 13.62 -30.05 12.09
C SER A 263 13.99 -28.60 11.69
N ASP A 264 14.28 -28.35 10.41
CA ASP A 264 14.76 -27.07 9.87
C ASP A 264 13.65 -26.06 9.47
N LYS A 265 12.37 -26.45 9.63
CA LYS A 265 11.21 -25.66 9.20
C LYS A 265 10.93 -24.40 10.05
N PHE A 266 11.54 -24.30 11.24
CA PHE A 266 11.52 -23.08 12.05
C PHE A 266 12.35 -21.96 11.43
N LEU A 267 13.54 -22.29 10.92
CA LEU A 267 14.43 -21.35 10.25
C LEU A 267 13.75 -20.76 8.99
N ILE A 268 13.13 -21.64 8.20
CA ILE A 268 12.38 -21.28 6.98
C ILE A 268 11.21 -20.33 7.29
N SER A 269 10.42 -20.61 8.33
CA SER A 269 9.34 -19.71 8.75
C SER A 269 9.86 -18.34 9.18
N TRP A 270 11.02 -18.30 9.83
CA TRP A 270 11.65 -17.08 10.31
C TRP A 270 12.21 -16.24 9.15
N MET A 271 12.83 -16.92 8.18
CA MET A 271 13.33 -16.32 6.94
C MET A 271 12.20 -15.72 6.10
N ILE A 272 11.10 -16.44 5.89
CA ILE A 272 9.92 -15.91 5.16
C ILE A 272 9.36 -14.67 5.85
N THR A 273 9.41 -14.59 7.17
CA THR A 273 8.92 -13.42 7.91
C THR A 273 9.81 -12.20 7.68
N ALA A 274 11.11 -12.41 7.45
CA ALA A 274 12.12 -11.36 7.33
C ALA A 274 12.47 -10.95 5.89
N ILE A 275 12.03 -11.66 4.85
CA ILE A 275 12.17 -11.21 3.45
C ILE A 275 11.34 -9.92 3.24
N ALA A 276 11.89 -8.95 2.52
CA ALA A 276 11.20 -7.69 2.23
C ALA A 276 9.99 -7.90 1.29
N PRO A 277 8.92 -7.08 1.37
CA PRO A 277 7.66 -7.30 0.64
C PRO A 277 7.82 -7.32 -0.90
N ASP A 278 8.67 -6.43 -1.41
CA ASP A 278 9.07 -6.28 -2.80
C ASP A 278 9.81 -7.52 -3.34
N GLN A 279 10.73 -8.07 -2.57
CA GLN A 279 11.47 -9.30 -2.94
C GLN A 279 10.58 -10.55 -2.92
N LYS A 280 9.54 -10.56 -2.09
CA LYS A 280 8.56 -11.65 -2.02
C LYS A 280 7.68 -11.73 -3.26
N GLU A 281 7.33 -10.61 -3.88
CA GLU A 281 6.57 -10.64 -5.14
C GLU A 281 7.36 -11.25 -6.29
N ILE A 282 8.66 -10.96 -6.35
CA ILE A 282 9.58 -11.55 -7.34
C ILE A 282 9.67 -13.07 -7.10
N LEU A 283 9.91 -13.49 -5.86
CA LEU A 283 9.91 -14.92 -5.48
C LEU A 283 8.57 -15.63 -5.79
N LEU A 284 7.44 -14.96 -5.56
CA LEU A 284 6.11 -15.48 -5.85
C LEU A 284 5.82 -15.56 -7.36
N ARG A 285 6.46 -14.72 -8.17
CA ARG A 285 6.34 -14.77 -9.62
C ARG A 285 7.11 -15.95 -10.21
N ASP A 286 8.35 -16.14 -9.77
CA ASP A 286 9.29 -17.08 -10.39
C ASP A 286 9.21 -18.51 -9.80
N HIS A 287 8.85 -18.66 -8.52
CA HIS A 287 8.83 -19.96 -7.82
C HIS A 287 7.48 -20.29 -7.16
N ARG A 288 6.40 -20.18 -7.95
CA ARG A 288 5.00 -20.36 -7.49
C ARG A 288 4.73 -21.67 -6.74
N VAL A 289 5.28 -22.82 -7.15
CA VAL A 289 4.86 -24.13 -6.60
C VAL A 289 5.40 -24.37 -5.19
N SER A 290 6.71 -24.18 -4.99
CA SER A 290 7.37 -24.44 -3.71
C SER A 290 6.87 -23.52 -2.59
N LEU A 291 6.65 -22.24 -2.89
CA LEU A 291 6.12 -21.25 -1.93
C LEU A 291 4.65 -21.54 -1.56
N LYS A 292 3.84 -22.03 -2.51
CA LYS A 292 2.45 -22.43 -2.25
C LYS A 292 2.36 -23.60 -1.28
N GLU A 293 3.18 -24.63 -1.46
CA GLU A 293 3.21 -25.79 -0.56
C GLU A 293 3.68 -25.40 0.84
N LEU A 294 4.65 -24.48 0.94
CA LEU A 294 5.19 -24.02 2.22
C LEU A 294 4.18 -23.20 3.02
N LEU A 295 3.46 -22.29 2.37
CA LEU A 295 2.39 -21.50 3.00
C LEU A 295 1.20 -22.37 3.42
N LEU A 296 0.83 -23.35 2.59
CA LEU A 296 -0.20 -24.34 2.95
C LEU A 296 0.26 -25.22 4.12
N TRP A 297 1.53 -25.62 4.17
CA TRP A 297 2.09 -26.35 5.31
C TRP A 297 2.10 -25.50 6.59
N GLN A 298 2.52 -24.24 6.51
CA GLN A 298 2.50 -23.32 7.66
C GLN A 298 1.07 -23.15 8.19
N PHE A 299 0.10 -23.02 7.29
CA PHE A 299 -1.32 -23.01 7.65
C PHE A 299 -1.73 -24.32 8.35
N ARG A 300 -1.43 -25.49 7.76
CA ARG A 300 -1.75 -26.82 8.32
C ARG A 300 -1.19 -27.04 9.74
N ARG A 301 -0.01 -26.49 10.07
CA ARG A 301 0.62 -26.64 11.39
C ARG A 301 0.23 -25.53 12.38
N SER A 302 0.08 -24.29 11.90
CA SER A 302 -0.39 -23.16 12.72
C SER A 302 -1.80 -23.38 13.28
N TRP A 303 -2.58 -24.26 12.67
CA TRP A 303 -3.97 -24.54 13.00
C TRP A 303 -4.17 -25.56 14.13
N GLN A 304 -3.15 -25.74 14.98
CA GLN A 304 -3.22 -26.62 16.15
C GLN A 304 -3.22 -25.80 17.47
N GLY A 305 -3.70 -24.55 17.47
CA GLY A 305 -3.88 -23.79 18.71
C GLY A 305 -4.28 -22.32 18.54
N GLY A 306 -5.07 -21.79 19.49
CA GLY A 306 -5.84 -20.53 19.42
C GLY A 306 -5.13 -19.17 19.18
N LYS A 307 -3.90 -19.12 18.67
CA LYS A 307 -3.19 -17.87 18.24
C LYS A 307 -3.34 -17.57 16.73
N GLU A 308 -4.39 -18.07 16.09
CA GLU A 308 -4.52 -18.17 14.63
C GLU A 308 -4.92 -16.86 13.93
N ARG A 309 -5.79 -16.03 14.53
CA ARG A 309 -6.26 -14.77 13.91
C ARG A 309 -5.14 -13.75 13.66
N LYS A 310 -4.15 -13.66 14.55
CA LYS A 310 -3.02 -12.71 14.40
C LYS A 310 -2.07 -13.17 13.30
N HIS A 311 -1.86 -14.47 13.14
CA HIS A 311 -1.02 -15.02 12.08
C HIS A 311 -1.68 -14.92 10.72
N LEU A 312 -2.97 -15.27 10.61
CA LEU A 312 -3.71 -15.15 9.35
C LEU A 312 -3.83 -13.69 8.90
N LYS A 313 -4.14 -12.76 9.82
CA LYS A 313 -4.18 -11.31 9.52
C LYS A 313 -2.84 -10.70 9.16
N ARG A 314 -1.76 -11.28 9.68
CA ARG A 314 -0.40 -10.89 9.28
C ARG A 314 -0.22 -11.36 7.84
N LEU A 315 -0.29 -12.67 7.60
CA LEU A 315 -0.14 -13.28 6.27
C LEU A 315 -1.01 -12.60 5.20
N LEU A 316 -2.31 -12.41 5.41
CA LEU A 316 -3.22 -11.80 4.44
C LEU A 316 -2.98 -10.32 4.17
N ARG A 317 -2.45 -9.55 5.15
CA ARG A 317 -2.02 -8.16 4.91
C ARG A 317 -0.74 -8.08 4.08
N PHE A 318 0.00 -9.17 3.98
CA PHE A 318 1.30 -9.24 3.32
C PHE A 318 1.24 -9.81 1.90
N LEU A 319 0.08 -10.31 1.46
CA LEU A 319 -0.11 -10.91 0.13
C LEU A 319 -0.80 -9.90 -0.81
N GLY A 320 -0.23 -9.68 -2.01
CA GLY A 320 -0.87 -8.90 -3.08
C GLY A 320 -2.21 -9.51 -3.53
N GLU A 321 -3.05 -8.72 -4.19
CA GLU A 321 -4.46 -9.08 -4.46
C GLU A 321 -4.64 -10.43 -5.18
N GLU A 322 -3.86 -10.69 -6.23
CA GLU A 322 -3.94 -11.94 -6.99
C GLU A 322 -3.64 -13.18 -6.12
N PHE A 323 -2.56 -13.10 -5.32
CA PHE A 323 -2.12 -14.22 -4.50
C PHE A 323 -2.99 -14.39 -3.25
N ARG A 324 -3.49 -13.29 -2.70
CA ARG A 324 -4.47 -13.28 -1.62
C ARG A 324 -5.74 -14.03 -2.06
N GLY A 325 -6.24 -13.76 -3.27
CA GLY A 325 -7.36 -14.50 -3.86
C GLY A 325 -7.09 -16.01 -3.99
N TRP A 326 -5.92 -16.41 -4.50
CA TRP A 326 -5.55 -17.82 -4.59
C TRP A 326 -5.41 -18.51 -3.22
N PHE A 327 -4.74 -17.86 -2.27
CA PHE A 327 -4.49 -18.38 -0.93
C PHE A 327 -5.81 -18.56 -0.18
N ILE A 328 -6.69 -17.55 -0.22
CA ILE A 328 -8.03 -17.63 0.38
C ILE A 328 -8.83 -18.78 -0.23
N LYS A 329 -8.84 -18.94 -1.57
CA LYS A 329 -9.54 -20.06 -2.24
C LYS A 329 -9.01 -21.43 -1.81
N SER A 330 -7.69 -21.56 -1.70
CA SER A 330 -7.03 -22.83 -1.36
C SER A 330 -7.23 -23.20 0.11
N VAL A 331 -7.07 -22.22 1.01
CA VAL A 331 -7.38 -22.35 2.43
C VAL A 331 -8.85 -22.66 2.66
N ALA A 332 -9.77 -21.96 1.98
CA ALA A 332 -11.20 -22.23 2.08
C ALA A 332 -11.52 -23.66 1.64
N LYS A 333 -10.99 -24.13 0.51
CA LYS A 333 -11.17 -25.50 0.01
C LYS A 333 -10.64 -26.56 0.99
N GLU A 334 -9.52 -26.28 1.64
CA GLU A 334 -8.90 -27.21 2.58
C GLU A 334 -9.58 -27.23 3.95
N ILE A 335 -10.06 -26.07 4.43
CA ILE A 335 -10.96 -25.99 5.59
C ILE A 335 -12.24 -26.76 5.26
N LEU A 336 -12.85 -26.50 4.10
CA LEU A 336 -14.07 -27.16 3.57
C LEU A 336 -13.96 -28.69 3.55
N ALA A 337 -12.79 -29.23 3.18
CA ALA A 337 -12.54 -30.67 3.17
C ALA A 337 -12.49 -31.32 4.57
N ARG A 338 -12.41 -30.52 5.64
CA ARG A 338 -12.28 -30.99 7.04
C ARG A 338 -13.47 -30.60 7.94
N ILE A 339 -14.54 -30.02 7.37
CA ILE A 339 -15.64 -29.39 8.12
C ILE A 339 -16.49 -30.37 8.94
N ASP A 340 -16.50 -31.65 8.60
CA ASP A 340 -17.31 -32.65 9.32
C ASP A 340 -16.94 -32.75 10.82
N HIS A 341 -15.76 -32.23 11.24
CA HIS A 341 -15.29 -32.21 12.63
C HIS A 341 -14.92 -30.83 13.21
N GLY A 342 -15.34 -29.73 12.58
CA GLY A 342 -14.78 -28.40 12.89
C GLY A 342 -15.02 -27.85 14.30
N SER A 343 -13.97 -27.28 14.90
CA SER A 343 -14.01 -26.51 16.17
C SER A 343 -14.60 -25.10 15.95
N GLU A 344 -15.00 -24.42 17.03
CA GLU A 344 -15.55 -23.05 16.98
C GLU A 344 -14.62 -22.05 16.28
N ASP A 345 -13.31 -22.25 16.40
CA ASP A 345 -12.26 -21.44 15.76
C ASP A 345 -12.29 -21.54 14.22
N GLN A 346 -12.66 -22.71 13.68
CA GLN A 346 -12.75 -22.91 12.22
C GLN A 346 -13.85 -22.07 11.60
N TRP A 347 -15.00 -22.00 12.25
CA TRP A 347 -16.13 -21.16 11.82
C TRP A 347 -15.81 -19.68 11.94
N GLN A 348 -15.06 -19.28 12.97
CA GLN A 348 -14.62 -17.90 13.14
C GLN A 348 -13.63 -17.45 12.06
N ALA A 349 -12.75 -18.34 11.61
CA ALA A 349 -11.83 -18.04 10.53
C ALA A 349 -12.51 -18.02 9.15
N LEU A 350 -13.45 -18.93 8.89
CA LEU A 350 -14.27 -18.90 7.68
C LEU A 350 -15.07 -17.59 7.59
N LYS A 351 -15.65 -17.14 8.71
CA LYS A 351 -16.29 -15.82 8.81
C LYS A 351 -15.35 -14.70 8.36
N TYR A 352 -14.08 -14.72 8.79
CA TYR A 352 -13.11 -13.69 8.42
C TYR A 352 -12.74 -13.76 6.93
N LEU A 353 -12.46 -14.96 6.40
CA LEU A 353 -12.11 -15.15 4.99
C LEU A 353 -13.24 -14.71 4.05
N TRP A 354 -14.51 -14.91 4.44
CA TRP A 354 -15.65 -14.54 3.61
C TRP A 354 -15.98 -13.04 3.61
N GLN A 355 -15.62 -12.33 4.68
CA GLN A 355 -15.72 -10.88 4.71
C GLN A 355 -14.83 -10.22 3.64
N GLU A 356 -13.76 -10.91 3.19
CA GLU A 356 -12.82 -10.43 2.15
C GLU A 356 -13.17 -10.92 0.72
N GLU A 357 -14.46 -11.14 0.42
CA GLU A 357 -14.97 -11.34 -0.97
C GLU A 357 -14.49 -12.58 -1.75
N ALA A 358 -14.35 -13.74 -1.09
CA ALA A 358 -14.08 -14.99 -1.79
C ALA A 358 -15.35 -15.62 -2.42
N GLU A 359 -15.41 -15.70 -3.75
CA GLU A 359 -16.39 -16.53 -4.45
C GLU A 359 -15.96 -18.01 -4.44
N LEU A 360 -16.81 -18.89 -3.88
CA LEU A 360 -16.71 -20.34 -4.09
C LEU A 360 -17.29 -20.70 -5.45
N SER A 361 -16.56 -21.32 -6.36
CA SER A 361 -17.13 -21.64 -7.68
C SER A 361 -18.08 -22.86 -7.73
N ASP A 362 -18.06 -23.77 -6.75
CA ASP A 362 -18.82 -25.03 -6.82
C ASP A 362 -20.16 -25.01 -6.03
N PRO A 363 -21.33 -25.13 -6.69
CA PRO A 363 -22.65 -25.11 -6.05
C PRO A 363 -22.87 -26.22 -5.00
N LYS A 364 -22.34 -27.43 -5.23
CA LYS A 364 -22.48 -28.56 -4.31
C LYS A 364 -21.74 -28.34 -2.99
N THR A 365 -20.58 -27.69 -3.07
CA THR A 365 -19.81 -27.33 -1.89
C THR A 365 -20.49 -26.22 -1.07
N ARG A 366 -21.16 -25.27 -1.74
CA ARG A 366 -21.95 -24.20 -1.07
C ARG A 366 -23.13 -24.77 -0.28
N THR A 367 -23.89 -25.71 -0.85
CA THR A 367 -25.05 -26.32 -0.18
C THR A 367 -24.65 -27.19 1.02
N LYS A 368 -23.57 -27.97 0.88
CA LYS A 368 -23.00 -28.75 2.00
C LYS A 368 -22.51 -27.86 3.14
N LEU A 369 -21.81 -26.77 2.82
CA LEU A 369 -21.33 -25.82 3.84
C LEU A 369 -22.49 -25.15 4.57
N PHE A 370 -23.51 -24.71 3.84
CA PHE A 370 -24.71 -24.09 4.42
C PHE A 370 -25.44 -25.06 5.37
N ALA A 371 -25.63 -26.32 4.95
CA ALA A 371 -26.21 -27.36 5.79
C ALA A 371 -25.34 -27.66 7.03
N ALA A 372 -24.01 -27.78 6.87
CA ALA A 372 -23.09 -28.01 7.97
C ALA A 372 -23.08 -26.85 8.99
N ALA A 373 -23.19 -25.60 8.50
CA ALA A 373 -23.25 -24.41 9.34
C ALA A 373 -24.52 -24.39 10.21
N LEU A 374 -25.66 -24.79 9.64
CA LEU A 374 -26.94 -24.93 10.33
C LEU A 374 -26.97 -26.12 11.31
N ASN A 375 -26.36 -27.26 10.95
CA ASN A 375 -26.27 -28.46 11.79
C ASN A 375 -25.45 -28.26 13.07
N ARG A 376 -24.51 -27.32 13.07
CA ARG A 376 -23.69 -27.05 14.26
C ARG A 376 -24.40 -26.21 15.31
N GLY A 377 -25.29 -25.29 14.91
CA GLY A 377 -26.10 -24.50 15.85
C GLY A 377 -25.31 -23.62 16.82
N HIS A 378 -24.09 -23.19 16.48
CA HIS A 378 -23.28 -22.24 17.25
C HIS A 378 -23.44 -20.82 16.72
N ARG A 379 -23.12 -19.80 17.54
CA ARG A 379 -23.22 -18.38 17.12
C ARG A 379 -22.41 -18.10 15.86
N ASN A 380 -21.12 -18.44 15.84
CA ASN A 380 -20.26 -18.19 14.68
C ASN A 380 -20.67 -18.98 13.42
N SER A 381 -21.17 -20.22 13.57
CA SER A 381 -21.62 -21.01 12.43
C SER A 381 -22.89 -20.44 11.80
N ILE A 382 -23.81 -19.92 12.62
CA ILE A 382 -25.03 -19.26 12.16
C ILE A 382 -24.72 -17.95 11.43
N GLU A 383 -23.77 -17.15 11.93
CA GLU A 383 -23.34 -15.94 11.22
C GLU A 383 -22.73 -16.26 9.85
N VAL A 384 -21.96 -17.36 9.73
CA VAL A 384 -21.47 -17.86 8.44
C VAL A 384 -22.62 -18.31 7.55
N ALA A 385 -23.64 -19.00 8.09
CA ALA A 385 -24.83 -19.40 7.33
C ALA A 385 -25.59 -18.18 6.76
N VAL A 386 -25.76 -17.11 7.53
CA VAL A 386 -26.40 -15.86 7.08
C VAL A 386 -25.58 -15.22 5.94
N LEU A 387 -24.25 -15.17 6.07
CA LEU A 387 -23.39 -14.64 5.00
C LEU A 387 -23.47 -15.46 3.71
N LEU A 388 -23.52 -16.79 3.82
CA LEU A 388 -23.70 -17.67 2.66
C LEU A 388 -25.07 -17.47 2.01
N TRP A 389 -26.12 -17.33 2.82
CA TRP A 389 -27.48 -17.11 2.31
C TRP A 389 -27.58 -15.79 1.54
N LEU A 390 -27.13 -14.68 2.13
CA LEU A 390 -27.17 -13.36 1.50
C LEU A 390 -26.49 -13.32 0.14
N ARG A 391 -25.36 -14.01 -0.01
CA ARG A 391 -24.55 -13.98 -1.24
C ARG A 391 -25.00 -14.95 -2.31
N HIS A 392 -25.56 -16.10 -1.94
CA HIS A 392 -25.74 -17.21 -2.88
C HIS A 392 -27.14 -17.80 -2.93
N PHE A 393 -27.97 -17.58 -1.90
CA PHE A 393 -29.26 -18.25 -1.75
C PHE A 393 -30.44 -17.31 -1.49
N SER A 394 -30.26 -15.99 -1.61
CA SER A 394 -31.30 -14.98 -1.33
C SER A 394 -32.59 -15.17 -2.12
N ASN A 395 -32.53 -15.87 -3.27
CA ASN A 395 -33.67 -16.17 -4.16
C ASN A 395 -33.85 -17.68 -4.46
N GLN A 396 -33.30 -18.59 -3.65
CA GLN A 396 -33.38 -20.04 -3.91
C GLN A 396 -34.22 -20.79 -2.88
N ASP A 397 -34.91 -21.84 -3.32
CA ASP A 397 -35.65 -22.75 -2.43
C ASP A 397 -34.70 -23.50 -1.49
N LEU A 398 -34.89 -23.30 -0.18
CA LEU A 398 -34.10 -23.97 0.87
C LEU A 398 -34.61 -25.37 1.22
N SER A 399 -35.40 -26.01 0.36
CA SER A 399 -35.94 -27.36 0.59
C SER A 399 -34.86 -28.43 0.75
N PHE A 400 -33.66 -28.23 0.19
CA PHE A 400 -32.52 -29.13 0.34
C PHE A 400 -32.00 -29.25 1.78
N VAL A 401 -32.29 -28.26 2.64
CA VAL A 401 -31.85 -28.24 4.04
C VAL A 401 -32.48 -29.40 4.82
N PHE A 402 -33.73 -29.78 4.52
CA PHE A 402 -34.44 -30.86 5.20
C PHE A 402 -33.90 -32.27 4.89
N ASN A 403 -33.20 -32.43 3.77
CA ASN A 403 -32.55 -33.70 3.43
C ASN A 403 -31.21 -33.90 4.18
N THR A 404 -30.70 -32.85 4.84
CA THR A 404 -29.32 -32.81 5.35
C THR A 404 -29.21 -32.33 6.80
N VAL A 405 -30.25 -31.71 7.35
CA VAL A 405 -30.26 -31.11 8.70
C VAL A 405 -31.40 -31.68 9.52
N ASP A 406 -31.09 -32.12 10.75
CA ASP A 406 -32.08 -32.64 11.69
C ASP A 406 -33.07 -31.55 12.15
N GLU A 407 -34.34 -31.91 12.28
CA GLU A 407 -35.42 -30.95 12.59
C GLU A 407 -35.21 -30.24 13.95
N GLU A 408 -34.76 -30.96 14.97
CA GLU A 408 -34.48 -30.38 16.30
C GLU A 408 -33.34 -29.35 16.25
N VAL A 409 -32.30 -29.64 15.45
CA VAL A 409 -31.14 -28.77 15.27
C VAL A 409 -31.52 -27.53 14.47
N LEU A 410 -32.36 -27.70 13.44
CA LEU A 410 -32.90 -26.60 12.66
C LEU A 410 -33.74 -25.64 13.52
N GLN A 411 -34.61 -26.17 14.40
CA GLN A 411 -35.36 -25.35 15.36
C GLN A 411 -34.44 -24.57 16.30
N ARG A 412 -33.36 -25.20 16.79
CA ARG A 412 -32.35 -24.52 17.63
C ARG A 412 -31.65 -23.39 16.88
N SER A 413 -31.30 -23.61 15.62
CA SER A 413 -30.67 -22.60 14.76
C SER A 413 -31.63 -21.45 14.44
N ILE A 414 -32.91 -21.73 14.19
CA ILE A 414 -33.97 -20.70 14.02
C ILE A 414 -34.10 -19.83 15.28
N ARG A 415 -34.13 -20.43 16.48
CA ARG A 415 -34.17 -19.67 17.74
C ARG A 415 -32.97 -18.77 17.94
N LEU A 416 -31.79 -19.20 17.50
CA LEU A 416 -30.56 -18.40 17.57
C LEU A 416 -30.54 -17.26 16.55
N LEU A 417 -31.11 -17.48 15.35
CA LEU A 417 -31.30 -16.44 14.33
C LEU A 417 -32.26 -15.31 14.78
N ARG A 418 -33.22 -15.60 15.68
CA ARG A 418 -34.16 -14.58 16.21
C ARG A 418 -33.58 -13.62 17.25
N LYS A 419 -32.42 -13.94 17.86
CA LYS A 419 -31.80 -13.13 18.92
C LYS A 419 -31.14 -11.81 18.43
N PRO A 420 -30.34 -11.79 17.35
CA PRO A 420 -29.63 -10.58 16.90
C PRO A 420 -30.57 -9.50 16.33
N LYS A 421 -30.19 -8.22 16.48
CA LYS A 421 -30.92 -7.04 15.96
C LYS A 421 -30.61 -6.74 14.48
N SER A 422 -30.56 -7.75 13.61
CA SER A 422 -30.23 -7.55 12.18
C SER A 422 -31.31 -8.15 11.29
N ILE A 423 -31.74 -7.38 10.27
CA ILE A 423 -32.78 -7.77 9.29
C ILE A 423 -32.44 -9.10 8.63
N ASP A 424 -31.19 -9.31 8.24
CA ASP A 424 -30.79 -10.50 7.47
C ASP A 424 -30.98 -11.81 8.25
N TYR A 425 -30.74 -11.76 9.57
CA TYR A 425 -30.96 -12.90 10.47
C TYR A 425 -32.46 -13.17 10.62
N HIS A 426 -33.25 -12.11 10.69
CA HIS A 426 -34.71 -12.21 10.78
C HIS A 426 -35.32 -12.78 9.49
N ARG A 427 -34.91 -12.29 8.31
CA ARG A 427 -35.36 -12.80 7.00
C ARG A 427 -35.03 -14.28 6.83
N LEU A 428 -33.80 -14.70 7.14
CA LEU A 428 -33.42 -16.13 7.10
C LEU A 428 -34.22 -16.97 8.10
N SER A 429 -34.46 -16.45 9.32
CA SER A 429 -35.29 -17.13 10.32
C SER A 429 -36.71 -17.35 9.81
N LEU A 430 -37.34 -16.35 9.20
CA LEU A 430 -38.70 -16.45 8.66
C LEU A 430 -38.76 -17.45 7.51
N LEU A 431 -37.79 -17.39 6.59
CA LEU A 431 -37.73 -18.28 5.44
C LEU A 431 -37.56 -19.74 5.88
N LEU A 432 -36.64 -20.03 6.80
CA LEU A 432 -36.46 -21.37 7.38
C LEU A 432 -37.68 -21.84 8.19
N SER A 433 -38.40 -20.93 8.86
CA SER A 433 -39.62 -21.28 9.59
C SER A 433 -40.76 -21.64 8.63
N ASN A 434 -40.91 -20.90 7.53
CA ASN A 434 -41.90 -21.18 6.49
C ASN A 434 -41.61 -22.51 5.77
N THR A 435 -40.35 -22.77 5.40
CA THR A 435 -39.99 -24.04 4.74
C THR A 435 -40.16 -25.24 5.67
N LEU A 436 -39.89 -25.10 6.97
CA LEU A 436 -40.11 -26.16 7.96
C LEU A 436 -41.60 -26.48 8.10
N ARG A 437 -42.45 -25.46 8.06
CA ARG A 437 -43.89 -25.64 8.07
C ARG A 437 -44.41 -26.34 6.83
N GLU A 438 -43.98 -25.93 5.63
CA GLU A 438 -44.36 -26.61 4.38
C GLU A 438 -43.97 -28.10 4.42
N PHE A 439 -42.81 -28.41 4.97
CA PHE A 439 -42.35 -29.79 5.15
C PHE A 439 -43.22 -30.57 6.13
N ARG A 440 -43.55 -30.01 7.31
CA ARG A 440 -44.45 -30.62 8.30
C ARG A 440 -45.85 -30.87 7.74
N VAL A 441 -46.41 -29.90 7.00
CA VAL A 441 -47.72 -30.03 6.38
C VAL A 441 -47.73 -31.17 5.36
N ARG A 442 -46.67 -31.30 4.52
CA ARG A 442 -46.51 -32.44 3.62
C ARG A 442 -46.45 -33.77 4.39
N HIS A 443 -45.60 -33.87 5.42
CA HIS A 443 -45.48 -35.08 6.25
C HIS A 443 -46.77 -35.47 6.99
N LEU A 444 -47.52 -34.50 7.51
CA LEU A 444 -48.81 -34.71 8.18
C LEU A 444 -49.91 -35.10 7.19
N SER A 445 -49.88 -34.57 5.96
CA SER A 445 -50.83 -34.94 4.91
C SER A 445 -50.63 -36.38 4.41
N GLU A 446 -49.39 -36.88 4.44
CA GLU A 446 -49.02 -38.25 4.11
C GLU A 446 -49.38 -39.23 5.25
N ASN A 447 -49.30 -38.79 6.51
CA ASN A 447 -49.60 -39.60 7.70
C ASN A 447 -50.93 -39.20 8.38
N LYS A 448 -52.05 -39.52 7.71
CA LYS A 448 -53.43 -39.19 8.16
C LYS A 448 -53.84 -39.73 9.54
N SER A 449 -53.08 -40.62 10.16
CA SER A 449 -53.40 -41.24 11.46
C SER A 449 -53.08 -40.36 12.69
N LEU A 450 -52.35 -39.24 12.50
CA LEU A 450 -51.91 -38.34 13.59
C LEU A 450 -52.85 -37.14 13.82
N LEU A 451 -53.83 -36.91 12.95
CA LEU A 451 -54.80 -35.80 13.06
C LEU A 451 -55.93 -36.17 14.05
N LYS A 452 -55.76 -35.83 15.34
CA LYS A 452 -56.77 -36.10 16.39
C LYS A 452 -57.57 -34.87 16.88
N THR A 453 -57.43 -33.69 16.30
CA THR A 453 -58.11 -32.47 16.81
C THR A 453 -58.72 -31.59 15.72
N ASN A 454 -59.83 -30.93 16.08
CA ASN A 454 -60.74 -30.08 15.28
C ASN A 454 -60.21 -29.52 13.94
N THR A 455 -60.75 -30.06 12.84
CA THR A 455 -60.50 -29.68 11.44
C THR A 455 -60.70 -28.18 11.18
N LYS A 456 -61.74 -27.54 11.74
CA LYS A 456 -62.02 -26.10 11.52
C LYS A 456 -60.98 -25.13 12.11
N ARG A 457 -60.28 -25.50 13.19
CA ARG A 457 -59.24 -24.67 13.80
C ARG A 457 -57.91 -24.86 13.08
N LEU A 458 -57.62 -26.08 12.63
CA LEU A 458 -56.46 -26.40 11.78
C LEU A 458 -56.57 -25.76 10.40
N ASP A 459 -57.76 -25.73 9.78
CA ASP A 459 -57.97 -25.06 8.48
C ASP A 459 -57.73 -23.53 8.56
N ARG A 460 -58.07 -22.90 9.70
CA ARG A 460 -57.79 -21.46 9.94
C ARG A 460 -56.31 -21.19 10.23
N LEU A 461 -55.67 -22.06 11.01
CA LEU A 461 -54.22 -22.00 11.26
C LEU A 461 -53.40 -22.27 9.99
N ALA A 462 -53.90 -23.12 9.09
CA ALA A 462 -53.29 -23.38 7.78
C ALA A 462 -53.26 -22.14 6.87
N ASN A 463 -54.24 -21.23 7.01
CA ASN A 463 -54.31 -20.00 6.21
C ASN A 463 -53.39 -18.87 6.71
N MET A 464 -52.94 -18.88 7.97
CA MET A 464 -52.03 -17.86 8.51
C MET A 464 -50.60 -18.10 8.02
N LYS A 465 -49.80 -17.06 7.74
CA LYS A 465 -48.39 -17.20 7.34
C LYS A 465 -47.42 -16.75 8.44
N VAL A 466 -46.28 -17.44 8.59
CA VAL A 466 -45.21 -16.99 9.51
C VAL A 466 -44.55 -15.75 8.88
N GLY A 467 -44.48 -14.66 9.65
CA GLY A 467 -44.09 -13.32 9.18
C GLY A 467 -45.26 -12.42 8.80
N GLU A 468 -46.51 -12.88 8.88
CA GLU A 468 -47.70 -12.06 8.66
C GLU A 468 -47.89 -11.07 9.83
N VAL A 469 -48.10 -9.80 9.50
CA VAL A 469 -48.44 -8.75 10.47
C VAL A 469 -49.94 -8.69 10.64
N ARG A 470 -50.41 -8.85 11.88
CA ARG A 470 -51.81 -8.70 12.25
C ARG A 470 -51.99 -7.40 13.04
N ARG A 471 -52.91 -6.57 12.56
CA ARG A 471 -53.20 -5.26 13.13
C ARG A 471 -54.37 -5.33 14.10
N SER A 472 -54.35 -4.48 15.11
CA SER A 472 -55.44 -4.29 16.08
C SER A 472 -55.81 -5.55 16.87
N CYS A 473 -54.81 -6.30 17.33
CA CYS A 473 -55.01 -7.51 18.13
C CYS A 473 -55.25 -7.17 19.60
N LEU A 474 -56.19 -7.84 20.27
CA LEU A 474 -56.60 -7.50 21.64
C LEU A 474 -55.75 -8.23 22.68
N MET A 475 -55.20 -7.50 23.66
CA MET A 475 -54.51 -8.13 24.80
C MET A 475 -55.51 -8.68 25.82
N ARG A 476 -55.61 -10.01 25.93
CA ARG A 476 -56.56 -10.69 26.84
C ARG A 476 -56.06 -10.86 28.27
N GLY A 477 -54.75 -10.95 28.47
CA GLY A 477 -54.20 -11.12 29.82
C GLY A 477 -52.68 -11.18 29.86
N ILE A 478 -52.11 -10.60 30.92
CA ILE A 478 -50.67 -10.53 31.16
C ILE A 478 -50.32 -11.51 32.29
N LYS A 479 -49.35 -12.40 32.06
CA LYS A 479 -48.79 -13.33 33.07
C LYS A 479 -47.29 -13.10 33.22
N GLU A 480 -46.67 -13.67 34.26
CA GLU A 480 -45.24 -13.51 34.57
C GLU A 480 -44.30 -13.88 33.40
N PHE A 481 -44.69 -14.82 32.53
CA PHE A 481 -43.89 -15.28 31.40
C PHE A 481 -44.24 -14.61 30.05
N GLY A 482 -45.29 -13.78 29.99
CA GLY A 482 -45.75 -13.16 28.75
C GLY A 482 -47.22 -12.76 28.73
N ALA A 483 -47.63 -12.08 27.66
CA ALA A 483 -49.02 -11.66 27.44
C ALA A 483 -49.72 -12.52 26.37
N PHE A 484 -51.02 -12.76 26.54
CA PHE A 484 -51.86 -13.41 25.54
C PHE A 484 -52.57 -12.36 24.68
N VAL A 485 -52.36 -12.46 23.38
CA VAL A 485 -52.88 -11.54 22.37
C VAL A 485 -53.83 -12.31 21.46
N GLU A 486 -55.10 -11.92 21.43
CA GLU A 486 -56.08 -12.51 20.53
C GLU A 486 -55.89 -11.96 19.11
N LEU A 487 -55.53 -12.84 18.18
CA LEU A 487 -55.34 -12.49 16.77
C LEU A 487 -56.66 -12.60 15.98
N GLU A 488 -57.45 -13.64 16.30
CA GLU A 488 -58.77 -13.93 15.74
C GLU A 488 -59.63 -14.59 16.82
N PRO A 489 -60.98 -14.57 16.71
CA PRO A 489 -61.88 -15.19 17.69
C PRO A 489 -61.52 -16.65 18.00
N GLY A 490 -60.97 -16.89 19.20
CA GLY A 490 -60.56 -18.22 19.67
C GLY A 490 -59.14 -18.67 19.28
N ILE A 491 -58.31 -17.77 18.75
CA ILE A 491 -56.90 -17.98 18.45
C ILE A 491 -56.06 -16.95 19.23
N ASP A 492 -55.44 -17.43 20.31
CA ASP A 492 -54.58 -16.62 21.18
C ASP A 492 -53.10 -16.88 20.84
N GLY A 493 -52.33 -15.81 20.70
CA GLY A 493 -50.88 -15.80 20.56
C GLY A 493 -50.19 -15.41 21.86
N LEU A 494 -49.06 -16.06 22.15
CA LEU A 494 -48.20 -15.75 23.28
C LEU A 494 -47.15 -14.72 22.85
N LEU A 495 -47.16 -13.56 23.50
CA LEU A 495 -46.09 -12.56 23.45
C LEU A 495 -45.16 -12.78 24.65
N HIS A 496 -43.89 -13.11 24.40
CA HIS A 496 -42.92 -13.34 25.48
C HIS A 496 -42.58 -12.04 26.23
N SER A 497 -42.34 -12.11 27.54
CA SER A 497 -42.03 -10.93 28.38
C SER A 497 -40.83 -10.11 27.90
N THR A 498 -39.89 -10.74 27.19
CA THR A 498 -38.71 -10.08 26.60
C THR A 498 -39.05 -9.15 25.43
N ASP A 499 -40.14 -9.41 24.72
CA ASP A 499 -40.63 -8.56 23.61
C ASP A 499 -41.64 -7.51 24.11
N MET A 500 -42.21 -7.69 25.31
CA MET A 500 -43.07 -6.67 25.96
C MET A 500 -42.30 -5.41 26.37
N ASN A 501 -40.99 -5.51 26.61
CA ASN A 501 -40.17 -4.41 27.15
C ASN A 501 -39.62 -3.44 26.09
N TRP A 502 -40.22 -3.42 24.90
CA TRP A 502 -39.73 -2.64 23.74
C TRP A 502 -40.05 -1.13 23.86
N GLU A 503 -41.09 -0.75 24.60
CA GLU A 503 -41.54 0.66 24.72
C GLU A 503 -40.76 1.51 25.74
N LEU A 504 -39.75 0.97 26.45
CA LEU A 504 -39.00 1.73 27.45
C LEU A 504 -37.98 2.75 26.89
N LEU A 505 -37.92 2.99 25.57
CA LEU A 505 -36.93 3.91 24.97
C LEU A 505 -37.48 5.00 24.05
N THR A 506 -38.78 5.03 23.76
CA THR A 506 -39.38 6.09 22.93
C THR A 506 -40.60 6.69 23.63
N MET A 507 -40.33 7.54 24.63
CA MET A 507 -41.22 8.54 25.23
C MET A 507 -42.74 8.26 25.22
N ASN A 508 -43.23 7.57 26.24
CA ASN A 508 -44.27 8.02 27.18
C ASN A 508 -44.64 6.86 28.11
N GLU A 509 -44.76 7.16 29.40
CA GLU A 509 -45.18 6.21 30.44
C GLU A 509 -46.63 5.76 30.21
N SER A 510 -46.82 4.63 29.54
CA SER A 510 -48.02 3.82 29.73
C SER A 510 -47.62 2.36 29.65
N MET A 511 -47.66 1.66 30.78
CA MET A 511 -47.55 0.20 30.78
C MET A 511 -48.67 -0.36 29.92
N LEU A 512 -48.36 -1.34 29.06
CA LEU A 512 -49.37 -2.07 28.28
C LEU A 512 -50.48 -2.59 29.20
N GLU A 513 -51.74 -2.18 28.95
CA GLU A 513 -52.90 -2.56 29.75
C GLU A 513 -53.71 -3.71 29.11
N ILE A 514 -54.42 -4.47 29.94
CA ILE A 514 -55.36 -5.49 29.46
C ILE A 514 -56.48 -4.79 28.66
N ASN A 515 -56.81 -5.32 27.48
CA ASN A 515 -57.71 -4.77 26.45
C ASN A 515 -57.15 -3.66 25.54
N GLN A 516 -55.85 -3.35 25.60
CA GLN A 516 -55.22 -2.51 24.58
C GLN A 516 -55.12 -3.25 23.24
N THR A 517 -55.34 -2.53 22.13
CA THR A 517 -55.09 -3.06 20.79
C THR A 517 -53.64 -2.84 20.40
N ILE A 518 -52.95 -3.93 20.03
CA ILE A 518 -51.56 -3.89 19.57
C ILE A 518 -51.44 -4.60 18.22
N ASP A 519 -50.52 -4.11 17.39
CA ASP A 519 -50.14 -4.80 16.17
C ASP A 519 -49.05 -5.82 16.53
N VAL A 520 -49.11 -7.02 15.98
CA VAL A 520 -48.14 -8.09 16.29
C VAL A 520 -47.80 -8.89 15.04
N MET A 521 -46.59 -9.44 15.00
CA MET A 521 -46.16 -10.36 13.93
C MET A 521 -46.18 -11.81 14.42
N VAL A 522 -46.69 -12.71 13.58
CA VAL A 522 -46.66 -14.16 13.84
C VAL A 522 -45.25 -14.69 13.60
N LEU A 523 -44.56 -15.11 14.67
CA LEU A 523 -43.19 -15.65 14.60
C LEU A 523 -43.17 -17.18 14.47
N GLU A 524 -44.13 -17.87 15.10
CA GLU A 524 -44.19 -19.32 15.09
C GLU A 524 -45.64 -19.81 15.19
N ILE A 525 -45.95 -20.84 14.41
CA ILE A 525 -47.22 -21.54 14.42
C ILE A 525 -46.91 -22.99 14.84
N ASP A 526 -47.31 -23.39 16.05
CA ASP A 526 -47.18 -24.78 16.51
C ASP A 526 -48.46 -25.55 16.18
N ASP A 527 -48.42 -26.31 15.09
CA ASP A 527 -49.56 -27.08 14.55
C ASP A 527 -50.03 -28.19 15.50
N ALA A 528 -49.19 -28.69 16.42
CA ALA A 528 -49.55 -29.82 17.29
C ALA A 528 -50.39 -29.41 18.52
N ARG A 529 -50.18 -28.19 19.03
CA ARG A 529 -50.88 -27.67 20.23
C ARG A 529 -51.78 -26.45 19.92
N GLY A 530 -51.67 -25.88 18.72
CA GLY A 530 -52.42 -24.68 18.32
C GLY A 530 -51.97 -23.43 19.07
N ASN A 531 -50.72 -23.41 19.53
CA ASN A 531 -50.09 -22.27 20.19
C ASN A 531 -49.40 -21.40 19.13
N LEU A 532 -49.64 -20.10 19.19
CA LEU A 532 -48.96 -19.12 18.33
C LEU A 532 -47.97 -18.33 19.17
N VAL A 533 -46.78 -18.09 18.64
CA VAL A 533 -45.83 -17.16 19.25
C VAL A 533 -45.80 -15.90 18.40
N VAL A 534 -46.05 -14.77 19.05
CA VAL A 534 -46.09 -13.45 18.40
C VAL A 534 -45.01 -12.55 18.98
N GLY A 535 -44.54 -11.58 18.19
CA GLY A 535 -43.49 -10.65 18.60
C GLY A 535 -43.76 -9.22 18.15
N LEU A 536 -43.43 -8.27 19.03
CA LEU A 536 -43.50 -6.82 18.79
C LEU A 536 -42.21 -6.29 18.17
N LYS A 537 -41.05 -6.71 18.69
CA LYS A 537 -39.72 -6.24 18.28
C LYS A 537 -39.45 -6.41 16.78
N GLN A 538 -40.03 -7.45 16.18
CA GLN A 538 -39.83 -7.82 14.79
C GLN A 538 -40.65 -6.95 13.83
N MET A 539 -41.63 -6.18 14.32
CA MET A 539 -42.39 -5.23 13.53
C MET A 539 -41.54 -4.12 12.91
N VAL A 540 -40.49 -3.68 13.63
CA VAL A 540 -39.53 -2.70 13.11
C VAL A 540 -38.93 -3.16 11.80
N PHE A 541 -38.62 -4.47 11.67
CA PHE A 541 -38.04 -5.03 10.46
C PHE A 541 -39.03 -5.02 9.27
N VAL A 542 -40.33 -5.21 9.51
CA VAL A 542 -41.33 -5.14 8.42
C VAL A 542 -41.62 -3.70 8.00
N LEU A 543 -41.67 -2.76 8.95
CA LEU A 543 -41.74 -1.33 8.61
C LEU A 543 -40.52 -0.92 7.77
N TRP A 544 -39.34 -1.41 8.13
CA TRP A 544 -38.10 -1.24 7.39
C TRP A 544 -38.10 -1.88 6.00
N ASP A 545 -38.57 -3.13 5.87
CA ASP A 545 -38.63 -3.84 4.58
C ASP A 545 -39.61 -3.15 3.60
N ASN A 546 -40.72 -2.65 4.12
CA ASN A 546 -41.66 -1.84 3.35
C ASN A 546 -41.04 -0.50 2.95
N ALA A 547 -40.30 0.16 3.85
CA ALA A 547 -39.60 1.40 3.55
C ALA A 547 -38.48 1.22 2.52
N GLU A 548 -37.68 0.14 2.59
CA GLU A 548 -36.64 -0.17 1.59
C GLU A 548 -37.26 -0.38 0.20
N SER A 549 -38.43 -1.03 0.14
CA SER A 549 -39.16 -1.26 -1.11
C SER A 549 -39.80 0.03 -1.66
N LYS A 550 -40.27 0.90 -0.77
CA LYS A 550 -40.94 2.17 -1.12
C LYS A 550 -39.95 3.27 -1.51
N TYR A 551 -38.75 3.26 -0.92
CA TYR A 551 -37.74 4.32 -1.07
C TYR A 551 -36.40 3.75 -1.56
N PRO A 552 -36.29 3.35 -2.85
CA PRO A 552 -35.01 2.96 -3.43
C PRO A 552 -34.04 4.14 -3.53
N VAL A 553 -32.74 3.83 -3.69
CA VAL A 553 -31.66 4.82 -3.83
C VAL A 553 -31.98 5.82 -4.96
N GLY A 554 -31.84 7.11 -4.66
CA GLY A 554 -32.14 8.23 -5.56
C GLY A 554 -33.55 8.81 -5.44
N THR A 555 -34.42 8.25 -4.59
CA THR A 555 -35.75 8.82 -4.33
C THR A 555 -35.69 10.05 -3.44
N ARG A 556 -36.59 11.02 -3.71
CA ARG A 556 -36.81 12.21 -2.87
C ARG A 556 -37.86 11.89 -1.81
N VAL A 557 -37.54 12.16 -0.55
CA VAL A 557 -38.39 11.84 0.60
C VAL A 557 -38.48 13.04 1.52
N LYS A 558 -39.66 13.27 2.10
CA LYS A 558 -39.86 14.25 3.17
C LYS A 558 -39.55 13.60 4.50
N VAL A 559 -38.64 14.19 5.26
CA VAL A 559 -38.13 13.64 6.52
C VAL A 559 -38.23 14.67 7.62
N LYS A 560 -38.56 14.23 8.84
CA LYS A 560 -38.69 15.09 10.01
C LYS A 560 -37.41 15.04 10.82
N VAL A 561 -36.86 16.20 11.21
CA VAL A 561 -35.63 16.24 12.01
C VAL A 561 -35.93 15.89 13.47
N LEU A 562 -35.30 14.82 13.98
CA LEU A 562 -35.45 14.40 15.38
C LEU A 562 -34.39 15.02 16.28
N ASP A 563 -33.13 15.00 15.84
CA ASP A 563 -31.99 15.52 16.61
C ASP A 563 -30.87 16.01 15.68
N VAL A 564 -30.17 17.07 16.08
CA VAL A 564 -29.09 17.67 15.30
C VAL A 564 -27.78 17.56 16.09
N GLY A 565 -26.99 16.55 15.77
CA GLY A 565 -25.67 16.34 16.35
C GLY A 565 -24.59 17.24 15.73
N ARG A 566 -23.35 17.17 16.27
CA ARG A 566 -22.20 17.94 15.76
C ARG A 566 -21.77 17.53 14.36
N GLU A 567 -21.89 16.24 14.02
CA GLU A 567 -21.43 15.69 12.74
C GLU A 567 -22.56 15.13 11.88
N ASN A 568 -23.67 14.69 12.49
CA ASN A 568 -24.79 14.04 11.81
C ASN A 568 -26.12 14.56 12.36
N ALA A 569 -27.11 14.74 11.48
CA ALA A 569 -28.51 14.96 11.85
C ALA A 569 -29.29 13.65 11.78
N LEU A 570 -30.05 13.35 12.82
CA LEU A 570 -30.98 12.23 12.89
C LEU A 570 -32.35 12.69 12.42
N VAL A 571 -32.90 11.98 11.44
CA VAL A 571 -34.21 12.29 10.85
C VAL A 571 -35.10 11.06 10.85
N GLU A 572 -36.40 11.28 10.84
CA GLU A 572 -37.44 10.24 10.73
C GLU A 572 -38.12 10.34 9.38
N LEU A 573 -38.18 9.23 8.64
CA LEU A 573 -38.87 9.17 7.34
C LEU A 573 -40.35 8.83 7.53
N GLU A 574 -40.60 7.79 8.34
CA GLU A 574 -41.93 7.31 8.72
C GLU A 574 -41.87 6.79 10.16
N ALA A 575 -43.01 6.61 10.82
CA ALA A 575 -43.09 6.19 12.21
C ALA A 575 -42.21 4.94 12.49
N GLY A 576 -41.11 5.14 13.23
CA GLY A 576 -40.15 4.08 13.58
C GLY A 576 -39.06 3.76 12.54
N VAL A 577 -38.94 4.54 11.46
CA VAL A 577 -37.90 4.43 10.43
C VAL A 577 -36.96 5.63 10.50
N GLU A 578 -35.75 5.39 11.02
CA GLU A 578 -34.73 6.43 11.19
C GLU A 578 -33.80 6.58 9.97
N GLY A 579 -33.32 7.81 9.78
CA GLY A 579 -32.33 8.20 8.79
C GLY A 579 -31.24 9.06 9.40
N VAL A 580 -30.11 9.15 8.69
CA VAL A 580 -28.95 9.95 9.05
C VAL A 580 -28.57 10.82 7.86
N ILE A 581 -28.39 12.11 8.12
CA ILE A 581 -27.80 13.07 7.18
C ILE A 581 -26.44 13.48 7.73
N ALA A 582 -25.37 13.19 7.00
CA ALA A 582 -24.01 13.58 7.38
C ALA A 582 -23.76 15.07 7.10
N ARG A 583 -22.84 15.70 7.84
CA ARG A 583 -22.51 17.12 7.66
C ARG A 583 -22.11 17.49 6.23
N SER A 584 -21.32 16.64 5.57
CA SER A 584 -20.91 16.81 4.16
C SER A 584 -22.07 16.79 3.17
N ASP A 585 -23.22 16.27 3.58
CA ASP A 585 -24.41 16.09 2.76
C ASP A 585 -25.54 17.06 3.11
N LEU A 586 -25.30 18.00 4.04
CA LEU A 586 -26.23 19.07 4.38
C LEU A 586 -26.21 20.22 3.36
N SER A 587 -25.01 20.65 2.95
CA SER A 587 -24.86 21.75 1.99
C SER A 587 -23.51 21.70 1.29
N TRP A 588 -23.37 22.41 0.18
CA TRP A 588 -22.07 22.61 -0.50
C TRP A 588 -21.14 23.57 0.25
N ALA A 589 -21.58 24.24 1.33
CA ALA A 589 -20.78 25.16 2.12
C ALA A 589 -20.22 24.47 3.37
N ASP A 590 -18.89 24.33 3.48
CA ASP A 590 -18.22 23.71 4.63
C ASP A 590 -18.33 24.52 5.93
N ASP A 591 -18.63 25.82 5.82
CA ASP A 591 -18.53 26.81 6.91
C ASP A 591 -19.76 26.90 7.81
N ALA A 592 -20.87 26.24 7.45
CA ALA A 592 -22.10 26.37 8.21
C ALA A 592 -22.07 25.44 9.45
N LYS A 593 -22.38 25.99 10.63
CA LYS A 593 -22.68 25.17 11.80
C LYS A 593 -23.99 24.43 11.52
N THR A 594 -24.02 23.13 11.78
CA THR A 594 -25.21 22.24 11.59
C THR A 594 -26.48 22.82 12.22
N VAL A 595 -26.33 23.54 13.33
CA VAL A 595 -27.41 24.14 14.12
C VAL A 595 -28.07 25.35 13.44
N ASP A 596 -27.38 26.00 12.49
CA ASP A 596 -27.91 27.19 11.81
C ASP A 596 -28.75 26.84 10.56
N ILE A 597 -28.70 25.58 10.07
CA ILE A 597 -29.39 25.14 8.84
C ILE A 597 -30.68 24.36 9.13
N LEU A 598 -30.72 23.57 10.22
CA LEU A 598 -31.84 22.67 10.51
C LEU A 598 -32.39 22.91 11.91
N THR A 599 -33.70 23.11 12.01
CA THR A 599 -34.40 23.17 13.31
C THR A 599 -34.98 21.80 13.68
N VAL A 600 -34.87 21.42 14.96
CA VAL A 600 -35.43 20.16 15.46
C VAL A 600 -36.96 20.20 15.34
N GLY A 601 -37.54 19.21 14.67
CA GLY A 601 -38.97 19.09 14.42
C GLY A 601 -39.43 19.57 13.04
N GLU A 602 -38.56 20.17 12.24
CA GLU A 602 -38.86 20.64 10.88
C GLU A 602 -38.93 19.48 9.87
N GLU A 603 -39.81 19.61 8.87
CA GLU A 603 -39.91 18.69 7.73
C GLU A 603 -39.05 19.18 6.58
N VAL A 604 -38.10 18.36 6.13
CA VAL A 604 -37.12 18.70 5.09
C VAL A 604 -37.15 17.64 3.99
N GLU A 605 -37.00 18.07 2.73
CA GLU A 605 -36.86 17.15 1.61
C GLU A 605 -35.41 16.68 1.48
N ALA A 606 -35.18 15.36 1.41
CA ALA A 606 -33.86 14.76 1.26
C ALA A 606 -33.87 13.64 0.20
N ILE A 607 -32.70 13.35 -0.38
CA ILE A 607 -32.51 12.24 -1.33
C ILE A 607 -31.88 11.05 -0.62
N VAL A 608 -32.37 9.85 -0.89
CA VAL A 608 -31.78 8.60 -0.41
C VAL A 608 -30.49 8.28 -1.16
N LEU A 609 -29.35 8.32 -0.46
CA LEU A 609 -28.04 7.89 -1.01
C LEU A 609 -27.83 6.38 -0.88
N GLY A 610 -28.30 5.80 0.22
CA GLY A 610 -28.02 4.41 0.55
C GLY A 610 -28.73 3.96 1.81
N VAL A 611 -28.59 2.68 2.13
CA VAL A 611 -29.26 2.06 3.28
C VAL A 611 -28.22 1.33 4.14
N ASP A 612 -28.07 1.74 5.40
CA ASP A 612 -27.30 1.00 6.39
C ASP A 612 -28.17 -0.08 7.03
N ARG A 613 -28.11 -1.29 6.46
CA ARG A 613 -28.87 -2.47 6.93
C ARG A 613 -28.45 -2.98 8.30
N ARG A 614 -27.27 -2.60 8.81
CA ARG A 614 -26.78 -3.07 10.12
C ARG A 614 -27.37 -2.26 11.26
N ASN A 615 -27.43 -0.95 11.09
CA ASN A 615 -27.95 -0.03 12.09
C ASN A 615 -29.42 0.32 11.87
N LEU A 616 -30.03 -0.15 10.77
CA LEU A 616 -31.38 0.20 10.36
C LEU A 616 -31.49 1.72 10.24
N LYS A 617 -30.65 2.32 9.38
CA LYS A 617 -30.66 3.76 9.12
C LYS A 617 -30.52 4.06 7.63
N PHE A 618 -31.35 4.97 7.12
CA PHE A 618 -31.24 5.46 5.74
C PHE A 618 -30.18 6.55 5.69
N VAL A 619 -29.27 6.47 4.73
CA VAL A 619 -28.30 7.54 4.48
C VAL A 619 -28.94 8.51 3.50
N LEU A 620 -29.11 9.74 3.94
CA LEU A 620 -29.85 10.79 3.23
C LEU A 620 -28.95 11.99 2.95
N SER A 621 -29.24 12.72 1.88
CA SER A 621 -28.51 13.92 1.48
C SER A 621 -29.44 15.06 1.06
N LEU A 622 -29.20 16.24 1.60
CA LEU A 622 -29.83 17.50 1.21
C LEU A 622 -29.03 18.19 0.08
N ARG A 623 -27.72 17.93 0.03
CA ARG A 623 -26.77 18.54 -0.92
C ARG A 623 -27.16 18.29 -2.38
N LEU A 624 -27.66 17.09 -2.70
CA LEU A 624 -28.05 16.72 -4.07
C LEU A 624 -29.31 17.44 -4.59
N LEU A 625 -30.07 18.13 -3.73
CA LEU A 625 -31.20 18.97 -4.16
C LEU A 625 -30.76 20.36 -4.64
N GLN A 626 -29.54 20.79 -4.26
CA GLN A 626 -28.98 22.06 -4.67
C GLN A 626 -28.32 21.92 -6.05
N VAL A 627 -28.43 22.96 -6.88
CA VAL A 627 -27.74 23.00 -8.18
C VAL A 627 -26.24 22.86 -7.96
N ASN A 628 -25.59 21.94 -8.68
CA ASN A 628 -24.16 21.74 -8.54
C ASN A 628 -23.42 23.02 -8.95
N PRO A 629 -22.67 23.68 -8.03
CA PRO A 629 -21.96 24.93 -8.34
C PRO A 629 -20.89 24.76 -9.42
N TRP A 630 -20.42 23.53 -9.67
CA TRP A 630 -19.43 23.20 -10.70
C TRP A 630 -20.00 23.08 -12.12
N GLU A 631 -21.32 22.96 -12.30
CA GLU A 631 -21.90 22.89 -13.64
C GLU A 631 -21.80 24.22 -14.38
N SER A 632 -21.92 25.33 -13.67
CA SER A 632 -21.90 26.69 -14.22
C SER A 632 -20.54 27.38 -14.07
N ILE A 633 -19.50 26.69 -13.59
CA ILE A 633 -18.24 27.34 -13.19
C ILE A 633 -17.54 28.05 -14.35
N GLU A 634 -17.55 27.46 -15.55
CA GLU A 634 -16.93 28.04 -16.75
C GLU A 634 -17.62 29.33 -17.21
N GLN A 635 -18.93 29.47 -16.96
CA GLN A 635 -19.67 30.68 -17.28
C GLN A 635 -19.39 31.80 -16.28
N ILE A 636 -19.18 31.45 -15.02
CA ILE A 636 -19.03 32.47 -13.97
C ILE A 636 -17.56 32.87 -13.76
N PHE A 637 -16.62 31.95 -14.02
CA PHE A 637 -15.18 32.17 -13.90
C PHE A 637 -14.46 31.75 -15.20
N PRO A 638 -14.57 32.54 -16.28
CA PRO A 638 -13.82 32.27 -17.50
C PRO A 638 -12.31 32.40 -17.24
N VAL A 639 -11.52 31.58 -17.92
CA VAL A 639 -10.05 31.62 -17.84
C VAL A 639 -9.56 33.02 -18.22
N GLY A 640 -8.70 33.61 -17.39
CA GLY A 640 -8.20 34.98 -17.52
C GLY A 640 -9.03 36.05 -16.79
N SER A 641 -10.15 35.70 -16.15
CA SER A 641 -10.93 36.65 -15.35
C SER A 641 -10.27 36.95 -14.00
N ILE A 642 -10.41 38.20 -13.54
CA ILE A 642 -10.00 38.63 -12.20
C ILE A 642 -11.14 38.36 -11.23
N THR A 643 -10.83 37.71 -10.13
CA THR A 643 -11.78 37.27 -9.10
C THR A 643 -11.25 37.61 -7.71
N VAL A 644 -12.16 37.84 -6.75
CA VAL A 644 -11.80 38.05 -5.35
C VAL A 644 -12.00 36.74 -4.61
N GLY A 645 -10.99 36.32 -3.82
CA GLY A 645 -11.05 35.10 -3.05
C GLY A 645 -10.51 35.28 -1.63
N LYS A 646 -11.05 34.51 -0.69
CA LYS A 646 -10.64 34.50 0.72
C LYS A 646 -9.75 33.30 1.03
N VAL A 647 -8.58 33.53 1.61
CA VAL A 647 -7.64 32.45 1.96
C VAL A 647 -8.23 31.58 3.07
N THR A 648 -8.44 30.29 2.81
CA THR A 648 -8.97 29.33 3.80
C THR A 648 -7.86 28.58 4.50
N LYS A 649 -6.86 28.10 3.75
CA LYS A 649 -5.78 27.28 4.29
C LYS A 649 -4.47 27.53 3.54
N LEU A 650 -3.38 27.57 4.29
CA LEU A 650 -2.01 27.65 3.75
C LEU A 650 -1.33 26.28 3.89
N VAL A 651 -0.62 25.86 2.85
CA VAL A 651 0.16 24.61 2.79
C VAL A 651 1.53 24.88 2.17
N ASP A 652 2.55 24.04 2.39
CA ASP A 652 3.92 24.36 1.95
C ASP A 652 4.08 24.58 0.44
N PHE A 653 3.20 23.97 -0.38
CA PHE A 653 3.23 24.09 -1.84
C PHE A 653 2.26 25.15 -2.41
N GLY A 654 1.46 25.82 -1.57
CA GLY A 654 0.47 26.79 -2.05
C GLY A 654 -0.57 27.27 -1.03
N ALA A 655 -1.60 27.96 -1.51
CA ALA A 655 -2.70 28.46 -0.70
C ALA A 655 -4.05 28.02 -1.29
N PHE A 656 -4.95 27.54 -0.43
CA PHE A 656 -6.35 27.32 -0.78
C PHE A 656 -7.13 28.60 -0.54
N ILE A 657 -7.82 29.04 -1.59
CA ILE A 657 -8.53 30.30 -1.62
C ILE A 657 -9.95 30.03 -2.06
N ARG A 658 -10.91 30.37 -1.19
CA ARG A 658 -12.33 30.22 -1.46
C ARG A 658 -12.82 31.37 -2.33
N LEU A 659 -13.36 31.04 -3.48
CA LEU A 659 -13.94 32.00 -4.42
C LEU A 659 -15.44 32.15 -4.17
N ARG A 660 -16.13 31.03 -3.93
CA ARG A 660 -17.56 30.97 -3.59
C ARG A 660 -17.85 29.79 -2.68
N PRO A 661 -19.01 29.78 -1.98
CA PRO A 661 -19.44 28.62 -1.21
C PRO A 661 -19.44 27.35 -2.07
N GLY A 662 -18.63 26.36 -1.69
CA GLY A 662 -18.45 25.10 -2.42
C GLY A 662 -17.44 25.10 -3.56
N ILE A 663 -16.75 26.22 -3.83
CA ILE A 663 -15.70 26.31 -4.85
C ILE A 663 -14.43 26.87 -4.21
N ASP A 664 -13.45 25.99 -4.04
CA ASP A 664 -12.11 26.35 -3.58
C ASP A 664 -11.11 26.28 -4.76
N GLY A 665 -10.29 27.32 -4.88
CA GLY A 665 -9.20 27.40 -5.84
C GLY A 665 -7.84 27.23 -5.16
N LEU A 666 -6.87 26.76 -5.93
CA LEU A 666 -5.49 26.55 -5.50
C LEU A 666 -4.58 27.59 -6.15
N LEU A 667 -3.87 28.34 -5.32
CA LEU A 667 -2.80 29.24 -5.72
C LEU A 667 -1.45 28.55 -5.45
N HIS A 668 -0.71 28.23 -6.50
CA HIS A 668 0.59 27.56 -6.39
C HIS A 668 1.68 28.56 -5.96
N LEU A 669 2.72 28.10 -5.23
CA LEU A 669 3.81 28.96 -4.73
C LEU A 669 4.52 29.76 -5.84
N THR A 670 4.66 29.17 -7.04
CA THR A 670 5.28 29.80 -8.22
C THR A 670 4.44 30.93 -8.83
N ASP A 671 3.13 30.93 -8.57
CA ASP A 671 2.18 31.91 -9.11
C ASP A 671 1.83 32.99 -8.08
N MET A 672 2.47 32.99 -6.91
CA MET A 672 2.30 34.01 -5.88
C MET A 672 3.16 35.26 -6.10
N SER A 673 4.36 35.13 -6.68
CA SER A 673 5.27 36.27 -6.92
C SER A 673 6.25 35.99 -8.06
N TRP A 674 6.86 37.06 -8.57
CA TRP A 674 8.00 36.99 -9.50
C TRP A 674 9.32 36.61 -8.80
N GLY A 675 9.41 36.74 -7.48
CA GLY A 675 10.59 36.39 -6.67
C GLY A 675 10.54 34.98 -6.05
N ARG A 676 11.68 34.53 -5.48
CA ARG A 676 11.75 33.27 -4.73
C ARG A 676 11.08 33.40 -3.37
N ILE A 677 10.05 32.60 -3.13
CA ILE A 677 9.34 32.51 -1.84
C ILE A 677 9.61 31.13 -1.26
N LYS A 678 9.90 31.04 0.04
CA LYS A 678 10.07 29.75 0.74
C LYS A 678 8.77 29.25 1.35
N HIS A 679 7.96 30.15 1.93
CA HIS A 679 6.67 29.81 2.50
C HIS A 679 5.57 30.82 2.09
N PRO A 680 4.36 30.35 1.75
CA PRO A 680 3.26 31.23 1.31
C PRO A 680 2.74 32.15 2.43
N SER A 681 3.00 31.81 3.70
CA SER A 681 2.66 32.64 4.87
C SER A 681 3.40 33.98 4.92
N GLU A 682 4.46 34.15 4.12
CA GLU A 682 5.19 35.43 4.02
C GLU A 682 4.37 36.49 3.26
N ILE A 683 3.42 36.07 2.41
CA ILE A 683 2.64 36.95 1.53
C ILE A 683 1.15 36.94 1.88
N LEU A 684 0.64 35.78 2.34
CA LEU A 684 -0.79 35.54 2.52
C LEU A 684 -1.08 35.17 3.97
N ASN A 685 -2.14 35.77 4.54
CA ASN A 685 -2.67 35.37 5.84
C ASN A 685 -3.98 34.59 5.69
N VAL A 686 -4.20 33.60 6.56
CA VAL A 686 -5.48 32.87 6.61
C VAL A 686 -6.61 33.86 6.92
N GLY A 687 -7.64 33.87 6.08
CA GLY A 687 -8.80 34.76 6.18
C GLY A 687 -8.69 36.06 5.39
N GLN A 688 -7.57 36.34 4.72
CA GLN A 688 -7.38 37.54 3.91
C GLN A 688 -8.12 37.44 2.56
N GLU A 689 -8.71 38.55 2.11
CA GLU A 689 -9.34 38.69 0.79
C GLU A 689 -8.36 39.28 -0.23
N ILE A 690 -8.24 38.64 -1.39
CA ILE A 690 -7.19 38.94 -2.38
C ILE A 690 -7.76 38.80 -3.80
N ASN A 691 -7.32 39.70 -4.69
CA ASN A 691 -7.64 39.64 -6.12
C ASN A 691 -6.69 38.67 -6.84
N LEU A 692 -7.26 37.77 -7.63
CA LEU A 692 -6.56 36.66 -8.28
C LEU A 692 -7.08 36.46 -9.69
N ILE A 693 -6.24 36.00 -10.60
CA ILE A 693 -6.64 35.62 -11.94
C ILE A 693 -6.93 34.12 -11.99
N VAL A 694 -7.93 33.73 -12.76
CA VAL A 694 -8.20 32.32 -13.06
C VAL A 694 -7.27 31.85 -14.18
N LEU A 695 -6.37 30.91 -13.88
CA LEU A 695 -5.42 30.35 -14.86
C LEU A 695 -5.99 29.15 -15.59
N GLU A 696 -6.64 28.26 -14.85
CA GLU A 696 -7.20 27.02 -15.39
C GLU A 696 -8.40 26.59 -14.54
N VAL A 697 -9.42 26.03 -15.19
CA VAL A 697 -10.59 25.45 -14.52
C VAL A 697 -10.71 24.01 -14.97
N ASN A 698 -10.67 23.07 -14.03
CA ASN A 698 -10.86 21.66 -14.29
C ASN A 698 -12.16 21.16 -13.63
N LYS A 699 -13.18 20.95 -14.45
CA LYS A 699 -14.51 20.50 -14.01
C LYS A 699 -14.53 19.06 -13.51
N GLU A 700 -13.75 18.16 -14.11
CA GLU A 700 -13.72 16.74 -13.72
C GLU A 700 -13.10 16.52 -12.33
N LYS A 701 -12.10 17.33 -12.00
CA LYS A 701 -11.37 17.24 -10.73
C LYS A 701 -11.85 18.22 -9.68
N GLU A 702 -12.88 19.02 -9.99
CA GLU A 702 -13.42 20.09 -9.13
C GLU A 702 -12.29 21.00 -8.60
N ARG A 703 -11.45 21.50 -9.51
CA ARG A 703 -10.27 22.33 -9.16
C ARG A 703 -10.19 23.57 -10.03
N VAL A 704 -9.88 24.70 -9.40
CA VAL A 704 -9.56 25.98 -10.07
C VAL A 704 -8.13 26.36 -9.74
N SER A 705 -7.28 26.54 -10.75
CA SER A 705 -5.93 27.06 -10.60
C SER A 705 -5.98 28.58 -10.64
N LEU A 706 -5.43 29.21 -9.61
CA LEU A 706 -5.41 30.66 -9.43
C LEU A 706 -3.99 31.21 -9.55
N GLY A 707 -3.86 32.43 -10.03
CA GLY A 707 -2.59 33.16 -10.13
C GLY A 707 -2.68 34.55 -9.51
N LEU A 708 -1.65 34.94 -8.78
CA LEU A 708 -1.50 36.30 -8.24
C LEU A 708 -0.48 37.10 -9.06
N LYS A 709 0.55 36.42 -9.56
CA LYS A 709 1.67 36.95 -10.35
C LYS A 709 1.26 37.75 -11.57
N GLN A 710 0.20 37.33 -12.26
CA GLN A 710 -0.28 37.92 -13.51
C GLN A 710 -0.96 39.29 -13.31
N ILE A 711 -1.36 39.60 -12.07
CA ILE A 711 -1.89 40.93 -11.69
C ILE A 711 -0.76 41.88 -11.32
N LEU A 712 0.38 41.34 -10.85
CA LEU A 712 1.55 42.14 -10.53
C LEU A 712 2.25 42.60 -11.82
N PRO A 713 2.71 43.86 -11.89
CA PRO A 713 3.42 44.36 -13.06
C PRO A 713 4.65 43.48 -13.33
N ASN A 714 4.82 43.06 -14.59
CA ASN A 714 5.97 42.24 -14.98
C ASN A 714 7.24 43.09 -14.85
N PRO A 715 8.20 42.71 -13.98
CA PRO A 715 9.39 43.51 -13.76
C PRO A 715 10.34 43.55 -14.98
N TRP A 716 10.13 42.66 -15.97
CA TRP A 716 10.92 42.62 -17.20
C TRP A 716 10.48 43.62 -18.27
N ASP A 717 9.21 44.06 -18.27
CA ASP A 717 8.68 44.89 -19.35
C ASP A 717 9.32 46.30 -19.38
N ASN A 718 9.79 46.80 -18.23
CA ASN A 718 10.44 48.10 -18.09
C ASN A 718 11.96 48.03 -17.93
N ILE A 719 12.58 46.86 -18.12
CA ILE A 719 13.99 46.65 -17.78
C ILE A 719 14.93 47.51 -18.63
N GLU A 720 14.65 47.65 -19.94
CA GLU A 720 15.46 48.45 -20.87
C GLU A 720 15.43 49.96 -20.54
N SER A 721 14.31 50.43 -19.97
CA SER A 721 14.15 51.83 -19.56
C SER A 721 14.79 52.15 -18.20
N LYS A 722 14.81 51.17 -17.29
CA LYS A 722 15.36 51.32 -15.93
C LYS A 722 16.86 51.06 -15.86
N PHE A 723 17.40 50.21 -16.75
CA PHE A 723 18.78 49.74 -16.69
C PHE A 723 19.45 49.76 -18.08
N PRO A 724 19.78 50.95 -18.62
CA PRO A 724 20.51 51.07 -19.87
C PRO A 724 21.93 50.48 -19.78
N VAL A 725 22.42 49.96 -20.90
CA VAL A 725 23.77 49.41 -21.03
C VAL A 725 24.81 50.48 -20.67
N GLY A 726 25.69 50.14 -19.71
CA GLY A 726 26.74 51.01 -19.17
C GLY A 726 26.39 51.69 -17.85
N GLU A 727 25.15 51.57 -17.34
CA GLU A 727 24.76 52.14 -16.05
C GLU A 727 25.27 51.31 -14.86
N LYS A 728 25.68 52.00 -13.79
CA LYS A 728 26.07 51.39 -12.52
C LYS A 728 24.84 51.14 -11.65
N VAL A 729 24.58 49.88 -11.37
CA VAL A 729 23.44 49.40 -10.57
C VAL A 729 23.92 48.82 -9.24
N LYS A 730 23.13 49.04 -8.20
CA LYS A 730 23.33 48.39 -6.89
C LYS A 730 22.45 47.16 -6.81
N GLY A 731 23.01 46.05 -6.36
CA GLY A 731 22.25 44.81 -6.18
C GLY A 731 22.84 43.90 -5.10
N LYS A 732 21.98 43.02 -4.58
CA LYS A 732 22.31 42.12 -3.47
C LYS A 732 22.67 40.73 -4.00
N VAL A 733 23.76 40.14 -3.54
CA VAL A 733 24.17 38.78 -3.95
C VAL A 733 23.22 37.73 -3.35
N VAL A 734 22.42 37.05 -4.19
CA VAL A 734 21.46 36.02 -3.76
C VAL A 734 22.09 34.64 -3.72
N SER A 735 22.92 34.32 -4.71
CA SER A 735 23.55 33.01 -4.83
C SER A 735 24.92 33.12 -5.49
N LEU A 736 25.87 32.35 -4.97
CA LEU A 736 27.22 32.24 -5.51
C LEU A 736 27.32 30.88 -6.21
N VAL A 737 27.63 30.89 -7.50
CA VAL A 737 27.88 29.70 -8.30
C VAL A 737 29.34 29.69 -8.76
N PRO A 738 29.95 28.53 -9.08
CA PRO A 738 31.38 28.48 -9.40
C PRO A 738 31.81 29.41 -10.57
N TYR A 739 30.90 29.73 -11.49
CA TYR A 739 31.14 30.58 -12.66
C TYR A 739 30.68 32.04 -12.49
N GLY A 740 30.06 32.42 -11.36
CA GLY A 740 29.61 33.80 -11.16
C GLY A 740 28.81 34.04 -9.88
N ALA A 741 28.35 35.28 -9.72
CA ALA A 741 27.45 35.68 -8.64
C ALA A 741 26.12 36.15 -9.22
N PHE A 742 25.02 35.60 -8.72
CA PHE A 742 23.67 36.09 -9.00
C PHE A 742 23.37 37.26 -8.07
N VAL A 743 23.14 38.42 -8.66
CA VAL A 743 22.92 39.69 -8.00
C VAL A 743 21.49 40.13 -8.28
N GLN A 744 20.66 40.18 -7.25
CA GLN A 744 19.31 40.68 -7.35
C GLN A 744 19.32 42.20 -7.43
N LEU A 745 18.79 42.74 -8.53
CA LEU A 745 18.65 44.17 -8.76
C LEU A 745 17.29 44.68 -8.26
N GLU A 746 16.23 43.95 -8.58
CA GLU A 746 14.85 44.25 -8.16
C GLU A 746 14.12 42.92 -7.82
N THR A 747 12.96 42.97 -7.19
CA THR A 747 12.17 41.78 -6.86
C THR A 747 11.76 41.02 -8.12
N GLY A 748 12.40 39.87 -8.38
CA GLY A 748 12.17 39.03 -9.55
C GLY A 748 13.13 39.26 -10.73
N VAL A 749 14.12 40.17 -10.59
CA VAL A 749 15.15 40.45 -11.60
C VAL A 749 16.53 40.15 -11.02
N GLU A 750 17.22 39.17 -11.60
CA GLU A 750 18.56 38.73 -11.21
C GLU A 750 19.55 38.99 -12.36
N GLY A 751 20.65 39.67 -12.06
CA GLY A 751 21.81 39.83 -12.95
C GLY A 751 22.90 38.83 -12.62
N LEU A 752 23.60 38.32 -13.63
CA LEU A 752 24.75 37.43 -13.45
C LEU A 752 26.05 38.21 -13.62
N VAL A 753 26.88 38.22 -12.59
CA VAL A 753 28.26 38.72 -12.70
C VAL A 753 29.18 37.52 -12.88
N HIS A 754 29.75 37.37 -14.09
CA HIS A 754 30.67 36.27 -14.39
C HIS A 754 31.99 36.43 -13.61
N VAL A 755 32.66 35.33 -13.26
CA VAL A 755 33.89 35.33 -12.44
C VAL A 755 35.04 36.16 -13.05
N THR A 756 35.06 36.34 -14.37
CA THR A 756 36.05 37.16 -15.06
C THR A 756 35.90 38.65 -14.77
N GLU A 757 34.68 39.11 -14.50
CA GLU A 757 34.35 40.52 -14.26
C GLU A 757 34.49 40.92 -12.78
N LEU A 758 34.79 39.97 -11.89
CA LEU A 758 34.89 40.22 -10.44
C LEU A 758 36.22 40.86 -10.01
N SER A 759 37.31 40.71 -10.77
CA SER A 759 38.59 41.37 -10.46
C SER A 759 39.51 41.49 -11.67
N TRP A 760 39.98 42.72 -11.93
CA TRP A 760 40.94 43.03 -12.99
C TRP A 760 42.40 42.72 -12.61
N THR A 761 42.67 42.49 -11.33
CA THR A 761 44.03 42.36 -10.76
C THR A 761 44.38 40.97 -10.26
N LYS A 762 43.39 40.10 -9.98
CA LYS A 762 43.63 38.73 -9.50
C LYS A 762 42.70 37.76 -10.25
N ARG A 763 43.23 36.62 -10.70
CA ARG A 763 42.38 35.52 -11.19
C ARG A 763 41.59 34.93 -10.03
N VAL A 764 40.29 35.20 -9.99
CA VAL A 764 39.38 34.68 -8.98
C VAL A 764 38.89 33.31 -9.46
N ALA A 765 39.31 32.22 -8.80
CA ALA A 765 38.89 30.86 -9.14
C ALA A 765 37.54 30.49 -8.48
N LYS A 766 37.21 31.11 -7.34
CA LYS A 766 35.94 30.93 -6.64
C LYS A 766 35.35 32.30 -6.29
N PRO A 767 34.13 32.63 -6.74
CA PRO A 767 33.49 33.91 -6.40
C PRO A 767 33.22 34.08 -4.90
N SER A 768 33.15 32.98 -4.14
CA SER A 768 33.04 32.98 -2.66
C SER A 768 34.24 33.59 -1.93
N ASP A 769 35.40 33.69 -2.59
CA ASP A 769 36.61 34.28 -1.98
C ASP A 769 36.56 35.81 -2.00
N VAL A 770 35.70 36.40 -2.84
CA VAL A 770 35.59 37.86 -3.06
C VAL A 770 34.24 38.41 -2.61
N LEU A 771 33.17 37.64 -2.79
CA LEU A 771 31.81 38.05 -2.47
C LEU A 771 31.18 37.11 -1.45
N LYS A 772 30.43 37.68 -0.51
CA LYS A 772 29.61 36.93 0.44
C LYS A 772 28.15 36.92 -0.01
N GLN A 773 27.43 35.84 0.32
CA GLN A 773 25.97 35.80 0.16
C GLN A 773 25.34 36.92 0.99
N ASP A 774 24.31 37.57 0.44
CA ASP A 774 23.62 38.74 0.98
C ASP A 774 24.41 40.07 1.00
N GLN A 775 25.60 40.11 0.41
CA GLN A 775 26.38 41.35 0.29
C GLN A 775 25.80 42.26 -0.80
N GLU A 776 25.69 43.56 -0.52
CA GLU A 776 25.39 44.57 -1.55
C GLU A 776 26.66 44.91 -2.36
N ILE A 777 26.52 44.89 -3.68
CA ILE A 777 27.60 45.20 -4.61
C ILE A 777 27.13 46.19 -5.68
N GLU A 778 28.08 46.98 -6.19
CA GLU A 778 27.88 47.81 -7.36
C GLU A 778 28.36 47.05 -8.60
N ALA A 779 27.48 46.90 -9.60
CA ALA A 779 27.75 46.24 -10.87
C ALA A 779 27.43 47.19 -12.03
N VAL A 780 28.07 47.00 -13.17
CA VAL A 780 27.72 47.73 -14.41
C VAL A 780 26.88 46.79 -15.27
N VAL A 781 25.78 47.30 -15.81
CA VAL A 781 24.97 46.57 -16.81
C VAL A 781 25.75 46.55 -18.11
N LEU A 782 26.19 45.36 -18.55
CA LEU A 782 26.98 45.17 -19.77
C LEU A 782 26.11 44.86 -20.99
#